data_AF-A0ABD3QDE5-F1
#
_entry.id   AF-A0ABD3QDE5-F1
#
_cell.length_a   1.000
_cell.length_b   1.000
_cell.length_c   1.000
_cell.angle_alpha   90.00
_cell.angle_beta   90.00
_cell.angle_gamma   90.00
#
_symmetry.space_group_name_H-M   'P 1'
#
loop_
_entity.id
_entity.type
_entity.pdbx_description
1 polymer ?
#
loop_
_entity_poly.entity_id
_entity_poly.type
_entity_poly.pdbx_seq_one_letter_code
_entity_poly.pdbx_strand_id
1 'polypeptide(L)'
;MQLLFCGSSRLKHFIPLSLVQILHHSVIAAFTPHPSSCFRSPSSNLSIMKANNENNHVRTGGKVVVVGSINQDLTTYAPSLPKPGETLLGTDFVVSAGGKGSNQAVAAASIGIVQGTFGADANRGDGVFMIGRVGDDDMGRGLLKGLSSRKVRIGDGELEESVVRGAHTGVASIVVDTATGQNTIVVSPGANLALKPENVATSLTKILSGENADRTNVVLVQLEINPDSALEALKTAKRLGALSILNPAPAPKGWELSNEWYSSIDILIPNESELALLCGISEEELGFNDEGGITGEGEEAMAKSLLSRGVQHAVIVTLGARGAMIVRRQSSKENAAPRKRSLNDTNESSFHDNAPETIMISEPETLACRSQPVVDTVGAGDSFCGALAAYLSRGVDLEIAASMACGVASMSVRKRGAQESYPKEQELPSCLRLGASDEKLFEKVPEQITTITFVTGNKNKLAEVQRLLLTSSQNEGQGSQTLSQFIIDSAKIDLSELQGSPHDIAIEKCRLAAQELQSPVMIEDTSLCFHDLNGLPGPYIKWFLDGIGLEGLNKMLDGFNNDRRAYAQTIIAFCAGPGNEVQLFKGQTEGKVVRPRGSTNFGWDPIFEPDEGGGKTYAEMDKDEKNAISHRGRAFQKFREYLSNS
;
A
#
# COMPACT_ATOMS: atom_id res chain seq x y z
N MET A 1 -31.64 -30.16 3.64
CA MET A 1 -32.74 -31.07 3.26
C MET A 1 -32.42 -32.45 3.83
N GLN A 2 -33.22 -32.90 4.79
CA GLN A 2 -33.39 -34.27 5.35
C GLN A 2 -32.22 -35.29 5.35
N LEU A 3 -31.73 -35.64 6.56
CA LEU A 3 -31.80 -36.99 7.18
C LEU A 3 -30.68 -37.17 8.23
N LEU A 4 -31.08 -37.25 9.51
CA LEU A 4 -30.69 -38.26 10.52
C LEU A 4 -30.86 -37.72 11.94
N PHE A 5 -31.96 -38.14 12.57
CA PHE A 5 -32.18 -38.07 14.01
C PHE A 5 -32.14 -39.50 14.56
N CYS A 6 -31.30 -39.77 15.56
CA CYS A 6 -31.53 -40.75 16.62
C CYS A 6 -30.48 -40.46 17.72
N GLY A 7 -30.84 -39.77 18.80
CA GLY A 7 -31.24 -40.41 20.06
C GLY A 7 -30.03 -40.54 20.99
N SER A 8 -29.87 -39.68 22.00
CA SER A 8 -30.33 -40.04 23.34
C SER A 8 -30.36 -38.84 24.28
N SER A 9 -31.28 -38.94 25.22
CA SER A 9 -31.79 -37.93 26.12
C SER A 9 -31.03 -37.81 27.44
N ARG A 10 -31.02 -36.58 27.97
CA ARG A 10 -31.17 -36.14 29.39
C ARG A 10 -29.96 -35.35 29.92
N LEU A 11 -30.12 -34.02 30.01
CA LEU A 11 -30.12 -33.30 31.29
C LEU A 11 -30.70 -31.89 31.05
N LYS A 12 -31.90 -31.63 31.56
CA LYS A 12 -32.41 -30.26 31.78
C LYS A 12 -31.84 -29.81 33.12
N HIS A 13 -31.33 -28.59 33.24
CA HIS A 13 -31.52 -27.67 34.37
C HIS A 13 -31.20 -26.23 33.91
N PHE A 14 -31.95 -25.28 34.47
CA PHE A 14 -32.13 -23.88 34.08
C PHE A 14 -30.86 -23.01 34.18
N ILE A 15 -30.65 -22.12 33.21
CA ILE A 15 -29.88 -20.86 33.36
C ILE A 15 -30.68 -19.73 32.70
N PRO A 16 -30.83 -18.52 33.30
CA PRO A 16 -31.65 -17.44 32.76
C PRO A 16 -31.01 -16.79 31.52
N LEU A 17 -31.85 -16.34 30.58
CA LEU A 17 -31.46 -15.55 29.41
C LEU A 17 -30.91 -14.17 29.82
N SER A 18 -29.59 -14.08 29.95
CA SER A 18 -28.83 -12.83 29.76
C SER A 18 -27.33 -13.17 29.69
N LEU A 19 -26.88 -13.75 28.57
CA LEU A 19 -25.51 -13.76 28.03
C LEU A 19 -25.44 -14.83 26.92
N VAL A 20 -25.83 -14.48 25.69
CA VAL A 20 -25.51 -15.26 24.48
C VAL A 20 -25.18 -14.28 23.37
N GLN A 21 -23.91 -13.88 23.31
CA GLN A 21 -23.25 -13.42 22.10
C GLN A 21 -21.75 -13.50 22.33
N ILE A 22 -21.03 -13.87 21.28
CA ILE A 22 -19.58 -14.18 21.23
C ILE A 22 -19.28 -15.64 21.53
N LEU A 23 -19.36 -16.47 20.49
CA LEU A 23 -18.41 -17.53 20.10
C LEU A 23 -19.05 -18.36 18.99
N HIS A 24 -18.66 -18.12 17.73
CA HIS A 24 -18.46 -19.15 16.69
C HIS A 24 -18.16 -18.47 15.34
N HIS A 25 -16.88 -18.37 14.99
CA HIS A 25 -16.32 -18.83 13.70
C HIS A 25 -14.79 -18.63 13.71
N SER A 26 -14.10 -19.68 14.14
CA SER A 26 -12.69 -19.90 13.84
C SER A 26 -12.54 -21.40 13.63
N VAL A 27 -12.55 -21.82 12.37
CA VAL A 27 -12.03 -23.12 11.95
C VAL A 27 -10.90 -22.80 10.99
N ILE A 28 -9.69 -22.72 11.54
CA ILE A 28 -8.44 -22.72 10.78
C ILE A 28 -8.08 -24.20 10.62
N ALA A 29 -8.13 -24.70 9.38
CA ALA A 29 -7.51 -25.97 9.04
C ALA A 29 -6.01 -25.71 8.85
N ALA A 30 -5.21 -26.24 9.76
CA ALA A 30 -3.78 -26.29 9.67
C ALA A 30 -3.36 -27.39 8.67
N PHE A 31 -2.59 -27.03 7.64
CA PHE A 31 -1.76 -27.99 6.91
C PHE A 31 -0.32 -27.50 6.89
N THR A 32 0.54 -28.32 7.50
CA THR A 32 1.99 -28.24 7.53
C THR A 32 2.59 -28.54 6.15
N PRO A 33 3.56 -27.77 5.63
CA PRO A 33 4.35 -28.20 4.49
C PRO A 33 5.58 -29.01 4.94
N HIS A 34 5.69 -30.26 4.47
CA HIS A 34 6.94 -31.03 4.44
C HIS A 34 7.78 -30.60 3.20
N PRO A 35 9.12 -30.74 3.23
CA PRO A 35 10.04 -30.10 2.31
C PRO A 35 10.43 -31.00 1.13
N SER A 36 10.84 -30.38 0.01
CA SER A 36 11.64 -30.82 -1.17
C SER A 36 10.99 -30.22 -2.43
N SER A 37 11.64 -29.55 -3.38
CA SER A 37 13.05 -29.33 -3.68
C SER A 37 13.14 -28.28 -4.82
N CYS A 38 14.24 -27.53 -4.86
CA CYS A 38 14.75 -26.73 -5.99
C CYS A 38 14.12 -25.35 -6.24
N PHE A 39 14.30 -24.40 -5.30
CA PHE A 39 14.39 -22.98 -5.64
C PHE A 39 15.72 -22.44 -5.10
N ARG A 40 16.51 -21.79 -5.98
CA ARG A 40 17.73 -21.08 -5.59
C ARG A 40 17.34 -19.81 -4.85
N SER A 41 17.81 -19.67 -3.60
CA SER A 41 17.81 -18.40 -2.87
C SER A 41 18.60 -17.34 -3.65
N PRO A 42 18.18 -16.06 -3.68
CA PRO A 42 19.05 -14.99 -4.14
C PRO A 42 20.21 -14.88 -3.15
N SER A 43 21.42 -15.12 -3.66
CA SER A 43 22.65 -14.88 -2.92
C SER A 43 22.76 -13.41 -2.54
N SER A 44 22.91 -13.18 -1.24
CA SER A 44 23.35 -11.95 -0.61
C SER A 44 24.64 -11.44 -1.26
N ASN A 45 24.53 -10.46 -2.15
CA ASN A 45 25.57 -9.52 -2.55
C ASN A 45 24.91 -8.36 -3.32
N LEU A 46 24.20 -7.50 -2.61
CA LEU A 46 23.78 -6.20 -3.13
C LEU A 46 24.99 -5.27 -3.07
N SER A 47 25.90 -5.40 -4.03
CA SER A 47 26.88 -4.36 -4.31
C SER A 47 26.14 -3.13 -4.83
N ILE A 48 25.98 -2.13 -3.96
CA ILE A 48 25.56 -0.78 -4.31
C ILE A 48 26.54 -0.26 -5.37
N MET A 49 26.15 -0.37 -6.64
CA MET A 49 26.82 0.35 -7.71
C MET A 49 26.41 1.82 -7.59
N LYS A 50 27.40 2.64 -7.24
CA LYS A 50 27.34 4.10 -7.35
C LYS A 50 26.81 4.46 -8.73
N ALA A 51 25.63 5.07 -8.78
CA ALA A 51 25.19 5.79 -9.96
C ALA A 51 26.26 6.85 -10.27
N ASN A 52 26.78 6.81 -11.50
CA ASN A 52 27.71 7.82 -11.98
C ASN A 52 27.01 9.18 -11.94
N ASN A 53 27.70 10.09 -11.26
CA ASN A 53 27.24 11.41 -10.87
C ASN A 53 27.42 12.40 -12.03
N GLU A 54 26.74 12.18 -13.15
CA GLU A 54 26.73 13.10 -14.28
C GLU A 54 25.28 13.39 -14.72
N ASN A 55 24.82 14.59 -14.37
CA ASN A 55 23.56 15.24 -14.76
C ASN A 55 22.26 14.65 -14.21
N ASN A 56 22.08 14.74 -12.89
CA ASN A 56 20.79 14.54 -12.23
C ASN A 56 19.90 15.80 -12.36
N HIS A 57 19.51 16.14 -13.60
CA HIS A 57 18.38 17.04 -13.81
C HIS A 57 17.10 16.24 -13.58
N VAL A 58 16.34 16.57 -12.53
CA VAL A 58 14.92 16.20 -12.48
C VAL A 58 14.27 16.70 -13.76
N ARG A 59 13.85 15.77 -14.62
CA ARG A 59 13.16 16.14 -15.87
C ARG A 59 11.94 16.96 -15.51
N THR A 60 11.73 18.08 -16.21
CA THR A 60 10.51 18.89 -16.04
C THR A 60 9.30 18.00 -16.30
N GLY A 61 8.31 18.00 -15.39
CA GLY A 61 7.15 17.10 -15.47
C GLY A 61 6.32 17.31 -16.74
N GLY A 62 5.83 16.22 -17.35
CA GLY A 62 4.96 16.25 -18.53
C GLY A 62 3.48 16.03 -18.20
N LYS A 63 2.59 16.17 -19.18
CA LYS A 63 1.14 16.04 -19.03
C LYS A 63 0.71 14.57 -18.94
N VAL A 64 -0.38 14.32 -18.22
CA VAL A 64 -1.12 13.05 -18.27
C VAL A 64 -2.41 13.31 -19.01
N VAL A 65 -2.62 12.65 -20.14
CA VAL A 65 -3.86 12.74 -20.92
C VAL A 65 -4.55 11.39 -20.89
N VAL A 66 -5.74 11.34 -20.31
CA VAL A 66 -6.58 10.14 -20.29
C VAL A 66 -7.60 10.24 -21.41
N VAL A 67 -7.67 9.22 -22.27
CA VAL A 67 -8.66 9.12 -23.36
C VAL A 67 -9.56 7.94 -23.06
N GLY A 68 -10.81 8.21 -22.69
CA GLY A 68 -11.66 7.13 -22.18
C GLY A 68 -13.07 7.53 -21.78
N SER A 69 -13.70 6.63 -21.05
CA SER A 69 -15.11 6.70 -20.66
C SER A 69 -15.37 7.63 -19.48
N ILE A 70 -16.57 8.21 -19.49
CA ILE A 70 -17.16 8.98 -18.38
C ILE A 70 -18.56 8.40 -18.15
N ASN A 71 -18.77 7.76 -17.00
CA ASN A 71 -20.04 7.10 -16.68
C ASN A 71 -20.66 7.64 -15.39
N GLN A 72 -21.99 7.56 -15.32
CA GLN A 72 -22.73 7.60 -14.08
C GLN A 72 -22.97 6.16 -13.60
N ASP A 73 -22.47 5.84 -12.42
CA ASP A 73 -22.72 4.54 -11.79
C ASP A 73 -24.00 4.64 -10.94
N LEU A 74 -24.91 3.70 -11.16
CA LEU A 74 -26.19 3.56 -10.48
C LEU A 74 -26.20 2.23 -9.73
N THR A 75 -25.85 2.28 -8.45
CA THR A 75 -25.67 1.09 -7.62
C THR A 75 -26.90 0.85 -6.77
N THR A 76 -27.56 -0.29 -6.97
CA THR A 76 -28.63 -0.79 -6.10
C THR A 76 -28.08 -1.91 -5.23
N TYR A 77 -28.14 -1.74 -3.91
CA TYR A 77 -27.84 -2.81 -2.96
C TYR A 77 -29.10 -3.65 -2.76
N ALA A 78 -28.96 -4.97 -2.79
CA ALA A 78 -30.07 -5.92 -2.65
C ALA A 78 -29.69 -7.07 -1.72
N PRO A 79 -30.67 -7.79 -1.13
CA PRO A 79 -30.39 -8.97 -0.30
C PRO A 79 -29.73 -10.13 -1.06
N SER A 80 -29.92 -10.17 -2.37
CA SER A 80 -29.31 -11.13 -3.29
C SER A 80 -29.30 -10.57 -4.72
N LEU A 81 -28.52 -11.16 -5.62
CA LEU A 81 -28.62 -10.86 -7.06
C LEU A 81 -29.98 -11.35 -7.62
N PRO A 82 -30.63 -10.58 -8.52
CA PRO A 82 -31.92 -10.96 -9.08
C PRO A 82 -31.79 -12.12 -10.08
N LYS A 83 -32.70 -13.08 -9.99
CA LYS A 83 -32.84 -14.14 -11.00
C LYS A 83 -33.66 -13.64 -12.20
N PRO A 84 -33.55 -14.28 -13.38
CA PRO A 84 -34.39 -13.96 -14.52
C PRO A 84 -35.89 -13.98 -14.16
N GLY A 85 -36.59 -12.87 -14.38
CA GLY A 85 -38.03 -12.70 -14.09
C GLY A 85 -38.37 -12.38 -12.63
N GLU A 86 -37.39 -12.33 -11.73
CA GLU A 86 -37.57 -11.97 -10.33
C GLU A 86 -37.61 -10.44 -10.15
N THR A 87 -38.45 -9.96 -9.25
CA THR A 87 -38.43 -8.56 -8.79
C THR A 87 -37.99 -8.55 -7.33
N LEU A 88 -36.86 -7.91 -7.06
CA LEU A 88 -36.31 -7.75 -5.72
C LEU A 88 -36.47 -6.30 -5.26
N LEU A 89 -36.77 -6.11 -3.97
CA LEU A 89 -36.67 -4.80 -3.34
C LEU A 89 -35.22 -4.57 -2.91
N GLY A 90 -34.62 -3.50 -3.42
CA GLY A 90 -33.31 -3.06 -2.97
C GLY A 90 -33.35 -2.55 -1.52
N THR A 91 -32.23 -2.67 -0.83
CA THR A 91 -32.03 -2.16 0.53
C THR A 91 -31.46 -0.75 0.55
N ASP A 92 -30.73 -0.35 -0.49
CA ASP A 92 -30.11 0.98 -0.60
C ASP A 92 -29.82 1.33 -2.07
N PHE A 93 -29.62 2.61 -2.37
CA PHE A 93 -29.32 3.10 -3.72
C PHE A 93 -28.31 4.25 -3.69
N VAL A 94 -27.23 4.11 -4.45
CA VAL A 94 -26.13 5.08 -4.52
C VAL A 94 -25.89 5.47 -5.98
N VAL A 95 -25.78 6.79 -6.19
CA VAL A 95 -25.39 7.38 -7.47
C VAL A 95 -23.98 7.94 -7.32
N SER A 96 -23.04 7.45 -8.12
CA SER A 96 -21.63 7.84 -8.04
C SER A 96 -21.02 8.08 -9.41
N ALA A 97 -19.99 8.92 -9.49
CA ALA A 97 -19.21 9.09 -10.72
C ALA A 97 -18.35 7.84 -10.97
N GLY A 98 -18.31 7.41 -12.23
CA GLY A 98 -17.58 6.22 -12.66
C GLY A 98 -17.06 6.32 -14.10
N GLY A 99 -16.81 5.16 -14.70
CA GLY A 99 -16.13 5.03 -15.99
C GLY A 99 -14.62 4.98 -15.83
N LYS A 100 -13.98 3.99 -16.45
CA LYS A 100 -12.54 3.71 -16.26
C LYS A 100 -11.67 4.91 -16.59
N GLY A 101 -11.98 5.64 -17.67
CA GLY A 101 -11.22 6.83 -18.05
C GLY A 101 -11.32 7.93 -16.99
N SER A 102 -12.53 8.27 -16.57
CA SER A 102 -12.77 9.24 -15.49
C SER A 102 -12.08 8.82 -14.18
N ASN A 103 -12.17 7.54 -13.81
CA ASN A 103 -11.54 7.00 -12.61
C ASN A 103 -10.02 7.15 -12.65
N GLN A 104 -9.39 6.75 -13.75
CA GLN A 104 -7.95 6.84 -13.94
C GLN A 104 -7.45 8.29 -13.95
N ALA A 105 -8.21 9.21 -14.56
CA ALA A 105 -7.90 10.64 -14.54
C ALA A 105 -7.98 11.23 -13.12
N VAL A 106 -9.02 10.87 -12.36
CA VAL A 106 -9.15 11.33 -10.97
C VAL A 106 -8.04 10.76 -10.09
N ALA A 107 -7.68 9.48 -10.24
CA ALA A 107 -6.58 8.86 -9.49
C ALA A 107 -5.23 9.53 -9.79
N ALA A 108 -4.94 9.84 -11.05
CA ALA A 108 -3.73 10.57 -11.45
C ALA A 108 -3.70 11.99 -10.83
N ALA A 109 -4.85 12.66 -10.73
CA ALA A 109 -4.96 14.00 -10.18
C ALA A 109 -4.92 14.02 -8.64
N SER A 110 -5.51 13.01 -7.97
CA SER A 110 -5.73 13.01 -6.52
C SER A 110 -4.42 12.95 -5.72
N ILE A 111 -3.42 12.24 -6.24
CA ILE A 111 -2.12 12.07 -5.60
C ILE A 111 -1.25 13.34 -5.61
N GLY A 112 -1.65 14.39 -6.35
CA GLY A 112 -1.01 15.71 -6.32
C GLY A 112 0.34 15.83 -7.03
N ILE A 113 0.86 14.71 -7.56
CA ILE A 113 2.13 14.62 -8.28
C ILE A 113 2.13 15.41 -9.59
N VAL A 114 0.99 15.38 -10.27
CA VAL A 114 0.74 16.16 -11.48
C VAL A 114 0.05 17.46 -11.05
N GLN A 115 0.85 18.47 -10.71
CA GLN A 115 0.32 19.78 -10.30
C GLN A 115 -0.37 20.48 -11.48
N GLY A 116 -1.67 20.76 -11.34
CA GLY A 116 -2.28 21.86 -12.06
C GLY A 116 -2.00 23.15 -11.28
N THR A 117 -1.05 23.97 -11.73
CA THR A 117 -0.92 25.32 -11.15
C THR A 117 -2.21 26.10 -11.46
N PHE A 118 -2.96 26.43 -10.41
CA PHE A 118 -4.03 27.43 -10.45
C PHE A 118 -3.51 28.66 -9.68
N GLY A 119 -3.19 29.73 -10.40
CA GLY A 119 -2.55 30.93 -9.84
C GLY A 119 -1.57 31.59 -10.83
N ALA A 120 -0.77 32.56 -10.38
CA ALA A 120 0.14 33.36 -11.22
C ALA A 120 1.20 32.55 -12.02
N ASP A 121 1.34 31.25 -11.73
CA ASP A 121 2.22 30.28 -12.41
C ASP A 121 1.44 29.32 -13.35
N ALA A 122 0.20 29.66 -13.73
CA ALA A 122 -0.67 28.91 -14.65
C ALA A 122 -0.10 28.73 -16.07
N ASN A 123 1.02 29.39 -16.38
CA ASN A 123 1.69 29.34 -17.69
C ASN A 123 2.51 28.07 -17.94
N ARG A 124 2.60 27.11 -17.00
CA ARG A 124 3.42 25.88 -17.20
C ARG A 124 2.73 24.74 -17.94
N GLY A 125 1.40 24.81 -18.18
CA GLY A 125 0.67 23.85 -19.03
C GLY A 125 0.51 22.43 -18.47
N ASP A 126 1.22 22.06 -17.40
CA ASP A 126 1.18 20.71 -16.81
C ASP A 126 -0.16 20.43 -16.12
N GLY A 127 -0.61 19.17 -16.17
CA GLY A 127 -1.85 18.75 -15.54
C GLY A 127 -2.34 17.38 -16.01
N VAL A 128 -3.46 16.96 -15.43
CA VAL A 128 -4.23 15.81 -15.89
C VAL A 128 -5.36 16.30 -16.79
N PHE A 129 -5.47 15.72 -17.97
CA PHE A 129 -6.47 16.04 -18.97
C PHE A 129 -7.33 14.81 -19.24
N MET A 130 -8.62 15.02 -19.48
CA MET A 130 -9.58 13.98 -19.83
C MET A 130 -10.19 14.29 -21.21
N ILE A 131 -9.97 13.41 -22.16
CA ILE A 131 -10.65 13.39 -23.45
C ILE A 131 -11.73 12.30 -23.39
N GLY A 132 -12.98 12.73 -23.26
CA GLY A 132 -14.14 11.85 -23.18
C GLY A 132 -15.41 12.58 -23.61
N ARG A 133 -16.51 11.84 -23.70
CA ARG A 133 -17.81 12.36 -24.15
C ARG A 133 -18.90 12.03 -23.14
N VAL A 134 -19.79 12.99 -22.89
CA VAL A 134 -21.01 12.83 -22.09
C VAL A 134 -22.23 13.25 -22.90
N GLY A 135 -23.42 12.84 -22.48
CA GLY A 135 -24.67 13.28 -23.07
C GLY A 135 -25.00 14.73 -22.70
N ASP A 136 -25.92 15.35 -23.46
CA ASP A 136 -26.51 16.65 -23.10
C ASP A 136 -27.62 16.47 -22.05
N ASP A 137 -27.25 15.87 -20.91
CA ASP A 137 -28.13 15.59 -19.78
C ASP A 137 -27.52 16.08 -18.46
N ASP A 138 -28.33 16.08 -17.39
CA ASP A 138 -27.89 16.56 -16.08
C ASP A 138 -26.76 15.71 -15.49
N MET A 139 -26.74 14.41 -15.78
CA MET A 139 -25.65 13.51 -15.37
C MET A 139 -24.34 13.97 -16.00
N GLY A 140 -24.33 14.18 -17.31
CA GLY A 140 -23.15 14.60 -18.07
C GLY A 140 -22.58 15.92 -17.57
N ARG A 141 -23.45 16.93 -17.39
CA ARG A 141 -23.04 18.22 -16.79
C ARG A 141 -22.46 18.06 -15.39
N GLY A 142 -23.08 17.22 -14.56
CA GLY A 142 -22.61 16.91 -13.21
C GLY A 142 -21.22 16.26 -13.21
N LEU A 143 -20.99 15.27 -14.06
CA LEU A 143 -19.73 14.54 -14.16
C LEU A 143 -18.58 15.44 -14.65
N LEU A 144 -18.80 16.25 -15.69
CA LEU A 144 -17.79 17.20 -16.17
C LEU A 144 -17.39 18.24 -15.11
N LYS A 145 -18.37 18.74 -14.35
CA LYS A 145 -18.12 19.63 -13.21
C LYS A 145 -17.36 18.91 -12.09
N GLY A 146 -17.72 17.66 -11.80
CA GLY A 146 -17.04 16.81 -10.82
C GLY A 146 -15.56 16.62 -11.15
N LEU A 147 -15.24 16.25 -12.39
CA LEU A 147 -13.87 16.14 -12.89
C LEU A 147 -13.08 17.46 -12.72
N SER A 148 -13.68 18.58 -13.13
CA SER A 148 -13.07 19.90 -12.99
C SER A 148 -12.77 20.25 -11.51
N SER A 149 -13.69 19.93 -10.60
CA SER A 149 -13.50 20.15 -9.15
C SER A 149 -12.37 19.29 -8.55
N ARG A 150 -12.05 18.17 -9.19
CA ARG A 150 -10.95 17.26 -8.84
C ARG A 150 -9.66 17.57 -9.59
N LYS A 151 -9.54 18.77 -10.17
CA LYS A 151 -8.36 19.27 -10.91
C LYS A 151 -8.06 18.50 -12.20
N VAL A 152 -9.05 17.81 -12.77
CA VAL A 152 -8.95 17.20 -14.11
C VAL A 152 -9.47 18.20 -15.14
N ARG A 153 -8.65 18.54 -16.14
CA ARG A 153 -9.04 19.43 -17.24
C ARG A 153 -9.77 18.65 -18.33
N ILE A 154 -10.85 19.19 -18.87
CA ILE A 154 -11.63 18.53 -19.93
C ILE A 154 -11.15 19.02 -21.29
N GLY A 155 -10.74 18.08 -22.16
CA GLY A 155 -10.21 18.40 -23.48
C GLY A 155 -9.06 19.40 -23.42
N ASP A 156 -9.07 20.37 -24.34
CA ASP A 156 -8.18 21.52 -24.38
C ASP A 156 -8.72 22.75 -23.61
N GLY A 157 -9.84 22.60 -22.89
CA GLY A 157 -10.55 23.67 -22.21
C GLY A 157 -11.96 23.95 -22.73
N GLU A 158 -12.34 23.38 -23.88
CA GLU A 158 -13.67 23.55 -24.48
C GLU A 158 -14.65 22.46 -24.02
N LEU A 159 -15.32 22.68 -22.89
CA LEU A 159 -16.30 21.73 -22.31
C LEU A 159 -17.42 21.31 -23.29
N GLU A 160 -17.83 22.20 -24.19
CA GLU A 160 -18.87 21.92 -25.18
C GLU A 160 -18.46 20.81 -26.16
N GLU A 161 -17.17 20.69 -26.48
CA GLU A 161 -16.66 19.60 -27.30
C GLU A 161 -16.81 18.23 -26.61
N SER A 162 -16.98 18.17 -25.29
CA SER A 162 -17.25 16.91 -24.60
C SER A 162 -18.73 16.53 -24.55
N VAL A 163 -19.65 17.39 -24.98
CA VAL A 163 -21.10 17.14 -24.89
C VAL A 163 -21.67 16.66 -26.22
N VAL A 164 -22.47 15.59 -26.19
CA VAL A 164 -23.09 14.99 -27.36
C VAL A 164 -24.60 15.21 -27.31
N ARG A 165 -25.10 16.09 -28.19
CA ARG A 165 -26.55 16.38 -28.29
C ARG A 165 -27.34 15.14 -28.70
N GLY A 166 -28.44 14.89 -27.99
CA GLY A 166 -29.35 13.78 -28.28
C GLY A 166 -28.86 12.38 -27.87
N ALA A 167 -27.67 12.27 -27.26
CA ALA A 167 -27.20 11.06 -26.61
C ALA A 167 -27.34 11.18 -25.09
N HIS A 168 -27.52 10.05 -24.41
CA HIS A 168 -27.41 10.00 -22.95
C HIS A 168 -25.95 9.78 -22.53
N THR A 169 -25.59 10.28 -21.36
CA THR A 169 -24.30 9.98 -20.70
C THR A 169 -24.17 8.49 -20.45
N GLY A 170 -22.94 7.94 -20.50
CA GLY A 170 -22.73 6.52 -20.19
C GLY A 170 -23.23 6.17 -18.79
N VAL A 171 -23.82 4.99 -18.63
CA VAL A 171 -24.39 4.53 -17.36
C VAL A 171 -23.93 3.11 -17.06
N ALA A 172 -23.47 2.87 -15.84
CA ALA A 172 -23.29 1.53 -15.31
C ALA A 172 -24.41 1.23 -14.30
N SER A 173 -25.29 0.28 -14.63
CA SER A 173 -26.29 -0.23 -13.69
C SER A 173 -25.69 -1.38 -12.91
N ILE A 174 -25.50 -1.16 -11.62
CA ILE A 174 -24.78 -2.08 -10.72
C ILE A 174 -25.77 -2.61 -9.70
N VAL A 175 -25.85 -3.94 -9.55
CA VAL A 175 -26.56 -4.57 -8.43
C VAL A 175 -25.55 -5.27 -7.55
N VAL A 176 -25.58 -4.98 -6.25
CA VAL A 176 -24.67 -5.58 -5.25
C VAL A 176 -25.49 -6.41 -4.27
N ASP A 177 -25.13 -7.68 -4.15
CA ASP A 177 -25.62 -8.58 -3.11
C ASP A 177 -24.98 -8.21 -1.77
N THR A 178 -25.81 -7.80 -0.80
CA THR A 178 -25.37 -7.37 0.53
C THR A 178 -24.97 -8.52 1.45
N ALA A 179 -25.39 -9.76 1.15
CA ALA A 179 -25.01 -10.94 1.92
C ALA A 179 -23.65 -11.49 1.46
N THR A 180 -23.36 -11.45 0.16
CA THR A 180 -22.15 -12.06 -0.41
C THR A 180 -21.10 -11.05 -0.88
N GLY A 181 -21.48 -9.79 -1.13
CA GLY A 181 -20.63 -8.79 -1.78
C GLY A 181 -20.47 -8.95 -3.29
N GLN A 182 -21.07 -9.99 -3.89
CA GLN A 182 -21.05 -10.20 -5.33
C GLN A 182 -21.83 -9.11 -6.05
N ASN A 183 -21.44 -8.81 -7.29
CA ASN A 183 -22.12 -7.80 -8.09
C ASN A 183 -22.43 -8.27 -9.52
N THR A 184 -23.34 -7.56 -10.17
CA THR A 184 -23.58 -7.64 -11.60
C THR A 184 -23.62 -6.23 -12.15
N ILE A 185 -22.91 -6.01 -13.26
CA ILE A 185 -22.76 -4.69 -13.87
C ILE A 185 -23.24 -4.77 -15.31
N VAL A 186 -24.18 -3.88 -15.67
CA VAL A 186 -24.62 -3.68 -17.05
C VAL A 186 -24.27 -2.27 -17.46
N VAL A 187 -23.40 -2.13 -18.46
CA VAL A 187 -22.96 -0.82 -18.96
C VAL A 187 -23.71 -0.46 -20.23
N SER A 188 -24.35 0.70 -20.23
CA SER A 188 -24.83 1.38 -21.44
C SER A 188 -23.85 2.50 -21.78
N PRO A 189 -23.02 2.35 -22.82
CA PRO A 189 -21.90 3.26 -23.04
C PRO A 189 -22.34 4.67 -23.50
N GLY A 190 -23.53 4.82 -24.07
CA GLY A 190 -24.10 6.14 -24.41
C GLY A 190 -23.15 7.01 -25.25
N ALA A 191 -23.00 8.26 -24.83
CA ALA A 191 -22.14 9.25 -25.48
C ALA A 191 -20.66 8.83 -25.61
N ASN A 192 -20.16 7.87 -24.80
CA ASN A 192 -18.77 7.41 -24.90
C ASN A 192 -18.44 6.84 -26.29
N LEU A 193 -19.40 6.18 -26.96
CA LEU A 193 -19.21 5.65 -28.32
C LEU A 193 -19.22 6.72 -29.41
N ALA A 194 -19.67 7.93 -29.10
CA ALA A 194 -19.68 9.06 -30.03
C ALA A 194 -18.34 9.79 -30.11
N LEU A 195 -17.35 9.42 -29.28
CA LEU A 195 -15.98 9.88 -29.44
C LEU A 195 -15.43 9.34 -30.76
N LYS A 196 -14.97 10.24 -31.64
CA LYS A 196 -14.44 9.90 -32.96
C LYS A 196 -12.90 10.03 -33.03
N PRO A 197 -12.23 9.27 -33.91
CA PRO A 197 -10.78 9.33 -34.07
C PRO A 197 -10.26 10.75 -34.35
N GLU A 198 -10.97 11.54 -35.15
CA GLU A 198 -10.54 12.89 -35.53
C GLU A 198 -10.59 13.86 -34.33
N ASN A 199 -11.58 13.68 -33.45
CA ASN A 199 -11.69 14.48 -32.22
C ASN A 199 -10.53 14.17 -31.26
N VAL A 200 -10.19 12.89 -31.13
CA VAL A 200 -9.06 12.43 -30.31
C VAL A 200 -7.74 13.00 -30.84
N ALA A 201 -7.47 12.83 -32.13
CA ALA A 201 -6.23 13.28 -32.75
C ALA A 201 -6.05 14.81 -32.63
N THR A 202 -7.13 15.56 -32.86
CA THR A 202 -7.14 17.02 -32.73
C THR A 202 -6.87 17.45 -31.29
N SER A 203 -7.60 16.87 -30.32
CA SER A 203 -7.45 17.20 -28.90
C SER A 203 -6.05 16.87 -28.38
N LEU A 204 -5.53 15.68 -28.69
CA LEU A 204 -4.16 15.30 -28.30
C LEU A 204 -3.12 16.23 -28.90
N THR A 205 -3.28 16.60 -30.17
CA THR A 205 -2.34 17.52 -30.83
C THR A 205 -2.38 18.89 -30.17
N LYS A 206 -3.56 19.45 -29.87
CA LYS A 206 -3.67 20.73 -29.17
C LYS A 206 -3.06 20.66 -27.77
N ILE A 207 -3.42 19.64 -26.98
CA ILE A 207 -2.96 19.47 -25.59
C ILE A 207 -1.44 19.26 -25.54
N LEU A 208 -0.85 18.46 -26.43
CA LEU A 208 0.57 18.09 -26.39
C LEU A 208 1.46 18.96 -27.31
N SER A 209 0.89 19.88 -28.08
CA SER A 209 1.67 20.79 -28.95
C SER A 209 2.50 21.80 -28.15
N GLY A 210 3.68 22.15 -28.68
CA GLY A 210 4.55 23.20 -28.13
C GLY A 210 5.49 22.75 -27.01
N GLU A 211 5.70 21.45 -26.84
CA GLU A 211 6.43 20.91 -25.70
C GLU A 211 7.93 20.69 -25.94
N ASN A 212 8.70 20.86 -24.87
CA ASN A 212 10.14 20.62 -24.84
C ASN A 212 10.40 19.11 -24.86
N ALA A 213 11.34 18.66 -25.69
CA ALA A 213 11.68 17.24 -25.85
C ALA A 213 12.12 16.53 -24.54
N ASP A 214 12.41 17.30 -23.49
CA ASP A 214 12.86 16.81 -22.19
C ASP A 214 11.71 16.41 -21.24
N ARG A 215 10.44 16.60 -21.63
CA ARG A 215 9.26 16.21 -20.82
C ARG A 215 8.75 14.82 -21.21
N THR A 216 8.34 14.04 -20.21
CA THR A 216 7.64 12.77 -20.44
C THR A 216 6.13 12.99 -20.37
N ASN A 217 5.46 13.09 -21.51
CA ASN A 217 4.00 13.04 -21.57
C ASN A 217 3.50 11.61 -21.55
N VAL A 218 2.36 11.38 -20.92
CA VAL A 218 1.72 10.06 -20.87
C VAL A 218 0.30 10.16 -21.42
N VAL A 219 -0.04 9.27 -22.36
CA VAL A 219 -1.40 9.09 -22.86
C VAL A 219 -1.91 7.73 -22.40
N LEU A 220 -2.94 7.74 -21.55
CA LEU A 220 -3.54 6.55 -20.95
C LEU A 220 -4.91 6.29 -21.57
N VAL A 221 -5.11 5.09 -22.12
CA VAL A 221 -6.29 4.71 -22.90
C VAL A 221 -6.92 3.44 -22.34
N GLN A 222 -8.26 3.33 -22.39
CA GLN A 222 -9.02 2.12 -22.07
C GLN A 222 -10.02 1.76 -23.18
N LEU A 223 -10.73 0.63 -23.04
CA LEU A 223 -11.59 0.07 -24.09
C LEU A 223 -13.10 0.23 -23.85
N GLU A 224 -13.51 1.23 -23.07
CA GLU A 224 -14.94 1.61 -22.87
C GLU A 224 -15.43 2.70 -23.84
N ILE A 225 -14.66 2.98 -24.89
CA ILE A 225 -14.97 3.93 -25.97
C ILE A 225 -14.95 3.22 -27.33
N ASN A 226 -15.23 3.96 -28.40
CA ASN A 226 -15.08 3.43 -29.76
C ASN A 226 -13.63 2.91 -29.99
N PRO A 227 -13.43 1.63 -30.38
CA PRO A 227 -12.10 1.05 -30.57
C PRO A 227 -11.21 1.80 -31.56
N ASP A 228 -11.77 2.34 -32.65
CA ASP A 228 -11.00 3.11 -33.63
C ASP A 228 -10.45 4.41 -33.02
N SER A 229 -11.21 5.00 -32.09
CA SER A 229 -10.76 6.19 -31.35
C SER A 229 -9.68 5.89 -30.33
N ALA A 230 -9.78 4.74 -29.65
CA ALA A 230 -8.73 4.26 -28.75
C ALA A 230 -7.43 3.94 -29.53
N LEU A 231 -7.51 3.30 -30.70
CA LEU A 231 -6.35 3.07 -31.55
C LEU A 231 -5.73 4.38 -32.04
N GLU A 232 -6.55 5.34 -32.49
CA GLU A 232 -6.04 6.63 -32.93
C GLU A 232 -5.40 7.43 -31.79
N ALA A 233 -5.88 7.28 -30.54
CA ALA A 233 -5.23 7.86 -29.37
C ALA A 233 -3.79 7.34 -29.20
N LEU A 234 -3.61 6.02 -29.26
CA LEU A 234 -2.30 5.36 -29.13
C LEU A 234 -1.36 5.77 -30.28
N LYS A 235 -1.86 5.76 -31.52
CA LYS A 235 -1.09 6.20 -32.70
C LYS A 235 -0.69 7.67 -32.62
N THR A 236 -1.61 8.53 -32.19
CA THR A 236 -1.35 9.96 -32.04
C THR A 236 -0.33 10.22 -30.93
N ALA A 237 -0.46 9.54 -29.78
CA ALA A 237 0.50 9.62 -28.68
C ALA A 237 1.92 9.30 -29.18
N LYS A 238 2.07 8.19 -29.90
CA LYS A 238 3.36 7.78 -30.49
C LYS A 238 3.91 8.80 -31.49
N ARG A 239 3.07 9.35 -32.38
CA ARG A 239 3.49 10.42 -33.32
C ARG A 239 3.96 11.69 -32.61
N LEU A 240 3.37 12.01 -31.45
CA LEU A 240 3.70 13.19 -30.66
C LEU A 240 4.81 12.93 -29.62
N GLY A 241 5.40 11.72 -29.61
CA GLY A 241 6.46 11.35 -28.67
C GLY A 241 6.01 11.17 -27.23
N ALA A 242 4.70 11.03 -26.98
CA ALA A 242 4.18 10.71 -25.66
C ALA A 242 4.20 9.20 -25.42
N LEU A 243 4.43 8.81 -24.16
CA LEU A 243 4.38 7.42 -23.72
C LEU A 243 2.93 6.91 -23.76
N SER A 244 2.68 5.90 -24.59
CA SER A 244 1.35 5.33 -24.81
C SER A 244 1.08 4.14 -23.89
N ILE A 245 0.05 4.26 -23.06
CA ILE A 245 -0.37 3.21 -22.12
C ILE A 245 -1.77 2.74 -22.50
N LEU A 246 -1.94 1.43 -22.69
CA LEU A 246 -3.26 0.80 -22.84
C LEU A 246 -3.57 -0.05 -21.60
N ASN A 247 -4.67 0.27 -20.93
CA ASN A 247 -5.35 -0.67 -20.04
C ASN A 247 -6.49 -1.33 -20.84
N PRO A 248 -6.36 -2.60 -21.25
CA PRO A 248 -7.29 -3.25 -22.19
C PRO A 248 -8.56 -3.72 -21.45
N ALA A 249 -9.20 -2.80 -20.73
CA ALA A 249 -10.35 -3.07 -19.87
C ALA A 249 -11.60 -2.35 -20.42
N PRO A 250 -12.74 -3.06 -20.58
CA PRO A 250 -12.83 -4.53 -20.57
C PRO A 250 -12.03 -5.12 -21.75
N ALA A 251 -11.53 -6.35 -21.58
CA ALA A 251 -10.85 -7.03 -22.67
C ALA A 251 -11.78 -7.22 -23.87
N PRO A 252 -11.27 -7.09 -25.11
CA PRO A 252 -12.06 -7.32 -26.32
C PRO A 252 -12.77 -8.68 -26.27
N LYS A 253 -14.11 -8.66 -26.44
CA LYS A 253 -14.93 -9.86 -26.64
C LYS A 253 -15.50 -9.83 -28.06
N GLY A 254 -15.22 -10.86 -28.85
CA GLY A 254 -15.67 -10.97 -30.25
C GLY A 254 -14.82 -10.23 -31.29
N TRP A 255 -13.70 -9.63 -30.89
CA TRP A 255 -12.67 -9.06 -31.76
C TRP A 255 -11.31 -9.11 -31.06
N GLU A 256 -10.22 -8.88 -31.78
CA GLU A 256 -8.85 -8.96 -31.26
C GLU A 256 -8.03 -7.70 -31.58
N LEU A 257 -7.04 -7.41 -30.72
CA LEU A 257 -6.06 -6.36 -31.00
C LEU A 257 -5.16 -6.81 -32.17
N SER A 258 -5.15 -6.02 -33.25
CA SER A 258 -4.31 -6.27 -34.41
C SER A 258 -2.82 -5.94 -34.14
N ASN A 259 -1.93 -6.28 -35.07
CA ASN A 259 -0.52 -5.88 -35.00
C ASN A 259 -0.33 -4.35 -34.93
N GLU A 260 -1.24 -3.58 -35.52
CA GLU A 260 -1.22 -2.13 -35.45
C GLU A 260 -1.48 -1.63 -34.02
N TRP A 261 -2.36 -2.30 -33.27
CA TRP A 261 -2.56 -2.02 -31.85
C TRP A 261 -1.29 -2.28 -31.06
N TYR A 262 -0.77 -3.52 -31.10
CA TYR A 262 0.40 -3.90 -30.29
C TYR A 262 1.60 -2.99 -30.57
N SER A 263 1.87 -2.67 -31.84
CA SER A 263 2.97 -1.79 -32.22
C SER A 263 2.78 -0.31 -31.81
N SER A 264 1.55 0.09 -31.48
CA SER A 264 1.21 1.44 -31.00
C SER A 264 1.18 1.55 -29.47
N ILE A 265 1.47 0.48 -28.74
CA ILE A 265 1.40 0.42 -27.27
C ILE A 265 2.81 0.34 -26.69
N ASP A 266 3.20 1.32 -25.88
CA ASP A 266 4.46 1.26 -25.14
C ASP A 266 4.34 0.38 -23.90
N ILE A 267 3.27 0.59 -23.11
CA ILE A 267 2.97 -0.18 -21.91
C ILE A 267 1.55 -0.73 -21.98
N LEU A 268 1.40 -2.05 -21.84
CA LEU A 268 0.11 -2.74 -21.78
C LEU A 268 -0.18 -3.20 -20.35
N ILE A 269 -1.36 -2.88 -19.79
CA ILE A 269 -1.69 -3.16 -18.38
C ILE A 269 -2.98 -3.98 -18.25
N PRO A 270 -2.97 -5.30 -18.48
CA PRO A 270 -4.12 -6.17 -18.22
C PRO A 270 -4.16 -6.63 -16.76
N ASN A 271 -5.34 -7.02 -16.27
CA ASN A 271 -5.43 -7.97 -15.13
C ASN A 271 -5.31 -9.42 -15.61
N GLU A 272 -5.34 -10.38 -14.67
CA GLU A 272 -5.23 -11.82 -14.98
C GLU A 272 -6.26 -12.31 -16.01
N SER A 273 -7.53 -11.93 -15.85
CA SER A 273 -8.61 -12.34 -16.76
C SER A 273 -8.50 -11.67 -18.13
N GLU A 274 -8.11 -10.40 -18.17
CA GLU A 274 -7.90 -9.64 -19.41
C GLU A 274 -6.70 -10.16 -20.18
N LEU A 275 -5.63 -10.54 -19.48
CA LEU A 275 -4.42 -11.15 -20.06
C LEU A 275 -4.77 -12.46 -20.77
N ALA A 276 -5.53 -13.33 -20.11
CA ALA A 276 -5.97 -14.59 -20.66
C ALA A 276 -6.82 -14.41 -21.93
N LEU A 277 -7.79 -13.49 -21.89
CA LEU A 277 -8.64 -13.17 -23.03
C LEU A 277 -7.83 -12.62 -24.22
N LEU A 278 -6.85 -11.74 -23.98
CA LEU A 278 -5.96 -11.24 -25.05
C LEU A 278 -5.07 -12.34 -25.66
N CYS A 279 -4.76 -13.38 -24.88
CA CYS A 279 -4.03 -14.55 -25.34
C CYS A 279 -4.92 -15.63 -25.99
N GLY A 280 -6.24 -15.41 -26.05
CA GLY A 280 -7.20 -16.34 -26.65
C GLY A 280 -7.53 -17.54 -25.76
N ILE A 281 -7.29 -17.44 -24.46
CA ILE A 281 -7.65 -18.45 -23.46
C ILE A 281 -9.05 -18.12 -22.94
N SER A 282 -9.97 -19.07 -23.03
CA SER A 282 -11.36 -18.89 -22.57
C SER A 282 -11.47 -18.90 -21.04
N GLU A 283 -12.49 -18.21 -20.50
CA GLU A 283 -12.78 -18.24 -19.06
C GLU A 283 -13.06 -19.67 -18.53
N GLU A 284 -13.53 -20.58 -19.40
CA GLU A 284 -13.76 -22.00 -19.06
C GLU A 284 -12.46 -22.81 -18.96
N GLU A 285 -11.46 -22.51 -19.80
CA GLU A 285 -10.12 -23.14 -19.77
C GLU A 285 -9.27 -22.64 -18.59
N LEU A 286 -9.59 -21.46 -18.04
CA LEU A 286 -8.89 -20.87 -16.91
C LEU A 286 -9.11 -21.60 -15.57
N GLY A 287 -10.15 -22.44 -15.46
CA GLY A 287 -10.38 -23.28 -14.28
C GLY A 287 -10.26 -22.51 -12.97
N PHE A 288 -11.10 -21.50 -12.74
CA PHE A 288 -11.23 -20.83 -11.45
C PHE A 288 -11.80 -21.83 -10.41
N ASN A 289 -10.96 -22.72 -9.91
CA ASN A 289 -11.27 -23.50 -8.72
C ASN A 289 -11.22 -22.53 -7.52
N ASP A 290 -12.14 -22.67 -6.57
CA ASP A 290 -12.32 -21.81 -5.38
C ASP A 290 -11.08 -21.70 -4.45
N GLU A 291 -9.92 -22.25 -4.83
CA GLU A 291 -8.63 -22.17 -4.15
C GLU A 291 -7.52 -21.64 -5.09
N GLY A 292 -7.66 -20.42 -5.61
CA GLY A 292 -6.55 -19.50 -5.86
C GLY A 292 -5.63 -19.71 -7.07
N GLY A 293 -5.91 -18.99 -8.16
CA GLY A 293 -4.92 -18.38 -9.06
C GLY A 293 -4.18 -19.30 -10.04
N ILE A 294 -4.01 -18.81 -11.27
CA ILE A 294 -3.05 -19.38 -12.23
C ILE A 294 -1.66 -19.28 -11.58
N THR A 295 -0.87 -20.35 -11.69
CA THR A 295 0.50 -20.39 -11.16
C THR A 295 1.37 -19.45 -12.00
N GLY A 296 2.13 -18.55 -11.37
CA GLY A 296 2.87 -17.42 -11.99
C GLY A 296 3.70 -17.70 -13.26
N GLU A 297 4.01 -18.95 -13.58
CA GLU A 297 4.65 -19.36 -14.85
C GLU A 297 3.74 -19.15 -16.07
N GLY A 298 2.42 -19.23 -15.91
CA GLY A 298 1.45 -19.06 -17.00
C GLY A 298 1.26 -17.60 -17.42
N GLU A 299 1.09 -16.70 -16.44
CA GLU A 299 0.98 -15.26 -16.68
C GLU A 299 2.24 -14.71 -17.34
N GLU A 300 3.42 -15.16 -16.91
CA GLU A 300 4.70 -14.73 -17.47
C GLU A 300 4.80 -15.08 -18.96
N ALA A 301 4.45 -16.32 -19.33
CA ALA A 301 4.49 -16.77 -20.72
C ALA A 301 3.50 -15.98 -21.61
N MET A 302 2.30 -15.72 -21.11
CA MET A 302 1.29 -14.90 -21.80
C MET A 302 1.79 -13.47 -22.02
N ALA A 303 2.31 -12.82 -20.97
CA ALA A 303 2.86 -11.47 -21.07
C ALA A 303 4.06 -11.39 -22.03
N LYS A 304 4.96 -12.39 -22.02
CA LYS A 304 6.05 -12.51 -23.01
C LYS A 304 5.51 -12.64 -24.43
N SER A 305 4.44 -13.40 -24.65
CA SER A 305 3.79 -13.51 -25.97
C SER A 305 3.30 -12.16 -26.48
N LEU A 306 2.68 -11.34 -25.61
CA LEU A 306 2.21 -10.00 -25.99
C LEU A 306 3.35 -9.03 -26.32
N LEU A 307 4.49 -9.12 -25.64
CA LEU A 307 5.71 -8.43 -26.07
C LEU A 307 6.13 -8.90 -27.48
N SER A 308 6.18 -10.21 -27.73
CA SER A 308 6.53 -10.73 -29.06
C SER A 308 5.55 -10.30 -30.17
N ARG A 309 4.28 -10.03 -29.85
CA ARG A 309 3.28 -9.50 -30.78
C ARG A 309 3.43 -8.01 -31.10
N GLY A 310 4.24 -7.26 -30.34
CA GLY A 310 4.65 -5.92 -30.73
C GLY A 310 4.58 -4.85 -29.65
N VAL A 311 4.17 -5.15 -28.41
CA VAL A 311 4.24 -4.15 -27.31
C VAL A 311 5.69 -3.65 -27.16
N GLN A 312 5.87 -2.33 -27.09
CA GLN A 312 7.19 -1.72 -27.31
C GLN A 312 8.11 -1.83 -26.09
N HIS A 313 7.62 -1.58 -24.87
CA HIS A 313 8.45 -1.50 -23.68
C HIS A 313 8.13 -2.58 -22.64
N ALA A 314 6.88 -2.65 -22.18
CA ALA A 314 6.50 -3.54 -21.08
C ALA A 314 5.04 -4.00 -21.12
N VAL A 315 4.80 -5.18 -20.56
CA VAL A 315 3.47 -5.67 -20.16
C VAL A 315 3.45 -5.74 -18.64
N ILE A 316 2.49 -5.06 -18.01
CA ILE A 316 2.31 -5.02 -16.55
C ILE A 316 1.02 -5.76 -16.20
N VAL A 317 1.13 -6.97 -15.68
CA VAL A 317 -0.03 -7.75 -15.25
C VAL A 317 -0.38 -7.39 -13.82
N THR A 318 -1.59 -6.88 -13.59
CA THR A 318 -2.09 -6.64 -12.21
C THR A 318 -2.66 -7.94 -11.63
N LEU A 319 -2.25 -8.28 -10.40
CA LEU A 319 -2.49 -9.59 -9.76
C LEU A 319 -3.28 -9.44 -8.45
N GLY A 320 -4.14 -8.42 -8.37
CA GLY A 320 -4.91 -8.09 -7.17
C GLY A 320 -4.01 -7.91 -5.94
N ALA A 321 -4.30 -8.68 -4.88
CA ALA A 321 -3.54 -8.62 -3.63
C ALA A 321 -2.07 -9.09 -3.75
N ARG A 322 -1.69 -9.78 -4.84
CA ARG A 322 -0.31 -10.21 -5.10
C ARG A 322 0.57 -9.09 -5.67
N GLY A 323 0.01 -7.91 -5.94
CA GLY A 323 0.72 -6.78 -6.56
C GLY A 323 0.63 -6.80 -8.08
N ALA A 324 1.78 -6.65 -8.74
CA ALA A 324 1.88 -6.64 -10.21
C ALA A 324 3.12 -7.39 -10.70
N MET A 325 3.10 -7.85 -11.94
CA MET A 325 4.25 -8.45 -12.62
C MET A 325 4.58 -7.64 -13.87
N ILE A 326 5.82 -7.19 -13.99
CA ILE A 326 6.33 -6.49 -15.17
C ILE A 326 7.11 -7.49 -16.02
N VAL A 327 6.76 -7.60 -17.29
CA VAL A 327 7.60 -8.23 -18.32
C VAL A 327 8.05 -7.16 -19.29
N ARG A 328 9.36 -6.92 -19.40
CA ARG A 328 9.92 -5.85 -20.24
C ARG A 328 11.04 -6.32 -21.16
N ARG A 329 11.33 -5.53 -22.20
CA ARG A 329 12.51 -5.76 -23.05
C ARG A 329 13.77 -5.24 -22.36
N GLN A 330 14.87 -6.00 -22.41
CA GLN A 330 16.16 -5.54 -21.91
C GLN A 330 16.72 -4.39 -22.76
N SER A 331 17.34 -3.41 -22.11
CA SER A 331 17.98 -2.28 -22.80
C SER A 331 19.34 -2.71 -23.35
N SER A 332 19.62 -2.37 -24.62
CA SER A 332 20.89 -2.72 -25.28
C SER A 332 22.13 -2.01 -24.69
N LYS A 333 21.96 -1.09 -23.73
CA LYS A 333 23.05 -0.31 -23.11
C LYS A 333 23.71 -1.01 -21.91
N GLU A 334 23.06 -1.97 -21.26
CA GLU A 334 23.61 -2.64 -20.06
C GLU A 334 24.69 -3.69 -20.37
N ASN A 335 24.78 -4.14 -21.62
CA ASN A 335 25.80 -5.12 -22.06
C ASN A 335 27.20 -4.52 -22.32
N ALA A 336 27.44 -3.23 -22.01
CA ALA A 336 28.70 -2.54 -22.26
C ALA A 336 29.61 -2.45 -21.01
N ALA A 337 29.78 -3.53 -20.24
CA ALA A 337 30.90 -3.62 -19.31
C ALA A 337 32.20 -3.96 -20.10
N PRO A 338 33.35 -3.31 -19.85
CA PRO A 338 34.56 -3.53 -20.62
C PRO A 338 35.18 -4.88 -20.24
N ARG A 339 34.86 -5.95 -20.99
CA ARG A 339 35.61 -7.20 -20.89
C ARG A 339 37.01 -6.98 -21.46
N LYS A 340 38.04 -7.21 -20.62
CA LYS A 340 39.44 -7.31 -21.03
C LYS A 340 39.51 -8.25 -22.25
N ARG A 341 39.98 -7.74 -23.38
CA ARG A 341 40.26 -8.54 -24.58
C ARG A 341 41.30 -9.61 -24.23
N SER A 342 40.86 -10.86 -24.11
CA SER A 342 41.73 -12.01 -24.30
C SER A 342 41.84 -12.21 -25.80
N LEU A 343 43.05 -12.06 -26.34
CA LEU A 343 43.39 -12.41 -27.71
C LEU A 343 43.41 -13.94 -27.78
N ASN A 344 42.29 -14.53 -28.19
CA ASN A 344 42.14 -15.81 -28.90
C ASN A 344 40.70 -16.28 -28.71
N ASP A 345 39.79 -15.84 -29.58
CA ASP A 345 38.68 -16.71 -29.98
C ASP A 345 38.13 -16.29 -31.34
N THR A 346 38.01 -17.29 -32.20
CA THR A 346 37.62 -17.21 -33.60
C THR A 346 36.11 -17.08 -33.75
N ASN A 347 35.70 -16.21 -34.67
CA ASN A 347 34.36 -16.02 -35.26
C ASN A 347 33.33 -17.14 -35.02
N GLU A 348 32.41 -16.91 -34.09
CA GLU A 348 30.99 -17.22 -34.24
C GLU A 348 30.18 -16.01 -33.74
N SER A 349 29.47 -15.34 -34.64
CA SER A 349 28.53 -14.28 -34.30
C SER A 349 27.29 -14.91 -33.65
N SER A 350 27.34 -15.12 -32.35
CA SER A 350 26.15 -15.41 -31.55
C SER A 350 25.27 -14.16 -31.54
N PHE A 351 24.09 -14.25 -32.15
CA PHE A 351 22.98 -13.36 -31.83
C PHE A 351 22.72 -13.54 -30.33
N HIS A 352 23.10 -12.57 -29.52
CA HIS A 352 22.70 -12.54 -28.12
C HIS A 352 21.18 -12.38 -28.07
N ASP A 353 20.48 -13.47 -27.71
CA ASP A 353 19.07 -13.44 -27.33
C ASP A 353 18.91 -12.48 -26.15
N ASN A 354 18.43 -11.27 -26.41
CA ASN A 354 17.93 -10.36 -25.37
C ASN A 354 16.58 -10.89 -24.88
N ALA A 355 16.61 -11.95 -24.09
CA ALA A 355 15.41 -12.51 -23.48
C ALA A 355 14.70 -11.42 -22.65
N PRO A 356 13.35 -11.33 -22.72
CA PRO A 356 12.60 -10.39 -21.90
C PRO A 356 12.80 -10.69 -20.41
N GLU A 357 12.89 -9.64 -19.62
CA GLU A 357 13.05 -9.68 -18.17
C GLU A 357 11.69 -9.65 -17.47
N THR A 358 11.53 -10.44 -16.41
CA THR A 358 10.32 -10.53 -15.59
C THR A 358 10.62 -10.09 -14.17
N ILE A 359 9.81 -9.18 -13.62
CA ILE A 359 10.00 -8.57 -12.30
C ILE A 359 8.67 -8.59 -11.55
N MET A 360 8.67 -9.17 -10.34
CA MET A 360 7.53 -9.10 -9.43
C MET A 360 7.59 -7.81 -8.63
N ILE A 361 6.50 -7.05 -8.67
CA ILE A 361 6.35 -5.76 -8.02
C ILE A 361 5.30 -5.87 -6.93
N SER A 362 5.69 -5.47 -5.73
CA SER A 362 4.76 -5.22 -4.63
C SER A 362 4.74 -3.73 -4.30
N GLU A 363 3.73 -3.31 -3.55
CA GLU A 363 3.72 -1.99 -2.90
C GLU A 363 4.99 -1.76 -2.05
N PRO A 364 5.40 -0.53 -1.73
CA PRO A 364 6.64 -0.29 -0.99
C PRO A 364 6.63 -0.97 0.38
N GLU A 365 7.76 -1.54 0.81
CA GLU A 365 7.85 -2.21 2.11
C GLU A 365 7.55 -1.29 3.31
N THR A 366 7.89 -0.01 3.15
CA THR A 366 7.67 1.06 4.13
C THR A 366 6.25 1.62 4.11
N LEU A 367 5.34 1.08 3.29
CA LEU A 367 3.95 1.50 3.27
C LEU A 367 3.29 1.15 4.61
N ALA A 368 2.92 2.15 5.41
CA ALA A 368 2.44 1.93 6.80
C ALA A 368 1.16 1.08 6.94
N CYS A 369 0.46 0.84 5.84
CA CYS A 369 -0.89 0.31 5.84
C CYS A 369 -1.05 -1.08 5.21
N ARG A 370 0.05 -1.78 4.87
CA ARG A 370 0.02 -3.15 4.29
C ARG A 370 -0.79 -4.15 5.12
N SER A 371 -0.91 -3.93 6.43
CA SER A 371 -1.63 -4.80 7.37
C SER A 371 -3.11 -4.45 7.60
N GLN A 372 -3.63 -3.37 7.00
CA GLN A 372 -5.02 -2.94 7.20
C GLN A 372 -6.00 -3.72 6.30
N PRO A 373 -7.24 -4.00 6.78
CA PRO A 373 -8.20 -4.82 6.05
C PRO A 373 -8.72 -4.14 4.77
N VAL A 374 -9.00 -4.95 3.75
CA VAL A 374 -9.68 -4.55 2.52
C VAL A 374 -11.16 -4.28 2.83
N VAL A 375 -11.66 -3.14 2.38
CA VAL A 375 -13.06 -2.73 2.55
C VAL A 375 -13.84 -2.87 1.24
N ASP A 376 -13.26 -2.43 0.13
CA ASP A 376 -13.90 -2.41 -1.19
C ASP A 376 -12.81 -2.34 -2.27
N THR A 377 -12.82 -3.25 -3.24
CA THR A 377 -11.78 -3.30 -4.30
C THR A 377 -12.17 -2.52 -5.56
N VAL A 378 -13.37 -1.92 -5.59
CA VAL A 378 -13.88 -1.19 -6.75
C VAL A 378 -12.94 -0.04 -7.11
N GLY A 379 -12.50 -0.02 -8.37
CA GLY A 379 -11.64 1.04 -8.91
C GLY A 379 -10.15 0.92 -8.53
N ALA A 380 -9.70 -0.15 -7.86
CA ALA A 380 -8.29 -0.33 -7.50
C ALA A 380 -7.35 -0.39 -8.71
N GLY A 381 -7.76 -1.10 -9.78
CA GLY A 381 -7.01 -1.17 -11.03
C GLY A 381 -6.94 0.19 -11.75
N ASP A 382 -8.01 0.98 -11.70
CA ASP A 382 -8.03 2.35 -12.21
C ASP A 382 -7.09 3.25 -11.38
N SER A 383 -7.09 3.08 -10.05
CA SER A 383 -6.18 3.77 -9.14
C SER A 383 -4.73 3.46 -9.47
N PHE A 384 -4.39 2.19 -9.74
CA PHE A 384 -3.07 1.76 -10.18
C PHE A 384 -2.66 2.44 -11.50
N CYS A 385 -3.50 2.36 -12.53
CA CYS A 385 -3.20 2.91 -13.86
C CYS A 385 -3.00 4.43 -13.82
N GLY A 386 -3.89 5.15 -13.12
CA GLY A 386 -3.79 6.60 -12.96
C GLY A 386 -2.53 7.01 -12.20
N ALA A 387 -2.21 6.33 -11.10
CA ALA A 387 -1.01 6.62 -10.32
C ALA A 387 0.28 6.32 -11.10
N LEU A 388 0.34 5.19 -11.80
CA LEU A 388 1.47 4.83 -12.65
C LEU A 388 1.72 5.90 -13.72
N ALA A 389 0.67 6.32 -14.43
CA ALA A 389 0.77 7.37 -15.44
C ALA A 389 1.29 8.69 -14.85
N ALA A 390 0.83 9.07 -13.66
CA ALA A 390 1.30 10.25 -12.96
C ALA A 390 2.79 10.16 -12.60
N TYR A 391 3.27 9.05 -12.04
CA TYR A 391 4.70 8.85 -11.72
C TYR A 391 5.57 8.85 -12.98
N LEU A 392 5.18 8.13 -14.03
CA LEU A 392 5.91 8.09 -15.30
C LEU A 392 5.99 9.48 -15.96
N SER A 393 4.94 10.29 -15.85
CA SER A 393 4.96 11.67 -16.37
C SER A 393 6.01 12.57 -15.71
N ARG A 394 6.51 12.16 -14.55
CA ARG A 394 7.55 12.84 -13.77
C ARG A 394 8.93 12.22 -13.95
N GLY A 395 9.06 11.26 -14.88
CA GLY A 395 10.33 10.59 -15.17
C GLY A 395 10.78 9.58 -14.11
N VAL A 396 9.87 9.13 -13.24
CA VAL A 396 10.14 8.02 -12.31
C VAL A 396 10.37 6.75 -13.12
N ASP A 397 11.35 5.95 -12.73
CA ASP A 397 11.61 4.65 -13.35
C ASP A 397 10.37 3.74 -13.29
N LEU A 398 10.19 2.89 -14.30
CA LEU A 398 9.01 2.04 -14.45
C LEU A 398 8.76 1.12 -13.24
N GLU A 399 9.79 0.49 -12.70
CA GLU A 399 9.64 -0.44 -11.57
C GLU A 399 9.25 0.31 -10.29
N ILE A 400 9.92 1.44 -10.05
CA ILE A 400 9.63 2.32 -8.90
C ILE A 400 8.21 2.88 -9.02
N ALA A 401 7.83 3.39 -10.20
CA ALA A 401 6.52 3.93 -10.49
C ALA A 401 5.41 2.87 -10.30
N ALA A 402 5.65 1.63 -10.74
CA ALA A 402 4.72 0.52 -10.54
C ALA A 402 4.61 0.12 -9.05
N SER A 403 5.71 0.09 -8.30
CA SER A 403 5.67 -0.18 -6.86
C SER A 403 4.87 0.90 -6.13
N MET A 404 5.14 2.18 -6.43
CA MET A 404 4.38 3.29 -5.84
C MET A 404 2.91 3.25 -6.26
N ALA A 405 2.59 2.89 -7.50
CA ALA A 405 1.21 2.72 -7.97
C ALA A 405 0.48 1.56 -7.25
N CYS A 406 1.17 0.45 -6.97
CA CYS A 406 0.64 -0.61 -6.09
C CYS A 406 0.30 -0.05 -4.70
N GLY A 407 1.18 0.77 -4.11
CA GLY A 407 0.90 1.39 -2.82
C GLY A 407 -0.31 2.33 -2.82
N VAL A 408 -0.48 3.13 -3.88
CA VAL A 408 -1.67 3.99 -4.07
C VAL A 408 -2.94 3.14 -4.21
N ALA A 409 -2.90 2.08 -5.03
CA ALA A 409 -4.03 1.16 -5.19
C ALA A 409 -4.39 0.46 -3.88
N SER A 410 -3.42 0.00 -3.10
CA SER A 410 -3.64 -0.60 -1.79
C SER A 410 -4.23 0.36 -0.77
N MET A 411 -3.98 1.66 -0.90
CA MET A 411 -4.69 2.67 -0.09
C MET A 411 -6.14 2.85 -0.52
N SER A 412 -6.42 2.78 -1.83
CA SER A 412 -7.80 2.93 -2.35
C SER A 412 -8.73 1.84 -1.83
N VAL A 413 -8.26 0.59 -1.68
CA VAL A 413 -9.15 -0.52 -1.30
C VAL A 413 -9.68 -0.49 0.14
N ARG A 414 -9.28 0.52 0.91
CA ARG A 414 -9.65 0.68 2.33
C ARG A 414 -10.81 1.64 2.57
N LYS A 415 -11.32 2.25 1.51
CA LYS A 415 -12.51 3.11 1.51
C LYS A 415 -13.48 2.59 0.47
N ARG A 416 -14.79 2.78 0.69
CA ARG A 416 -15.82 2.35 -0.26
C ARG A 416 -15.86 3.25 -1.50
N GLY A 417 -16.21 2.66 -2.64
CA GLY A 417 -16.43 3.35 -3.91
C GLY A 417 -15.15 3.60 -4.72
N ALA A 418 -15.31 3.96 -6.00
CA ALA A 418 -14.19 4.25 -6.90
C ALA A 418 -13.53 5.60 -6.59
N GLN A 419 -14.01 6.69 -7.20
CA GLN A 419 -13.32 7.98 -7.12
C GLN A 419 -13.21 8.58 -5.72
N GLU A 420 -14.10 8.22 -4.79
CA GLU A 420 -14.05 8.70 -3.40
C GLU A 420 -13.02 7.96 -2.53
N SER A 421 -12.57 6.77 -2.95
CA SER A 421 -11.60 5.99 -2.19
C SER A 421 -10.16 6.37 -2.49
N TYR A 422 -9.89 7.01 -3.63
CA TYR A 422 -8.54 7.34 -4.06
C TYR A 422 -7.85 8.28 -3.06
N PRO A 423 -6.61 7.95 -2.65
CA PRO A 423 -5.91 8.77 -1.67
C PRO A 423 -5.58 10.14 -2.25
N LYS A 424 -5.65 11.14 -1.39
CA LYS A 424 -5.23 12.51 -1.70
C LYS A 424 -3.74 12.69 -1.40
N GLU A 425 -3.09 13.63 -2.06
CA GLU A 425 -1.67 14.01 -1.84
C GLU A 425 -1.27 14.07 -0.35
N GLN A 426 -2.13 14.69 0.46
CA GLN A 426 -1.92 14.88 1.90
C GLN A 426 -1.97 13.57 2.70
N GLU A 427 -2.72 12.58 2.20
CA GLU A 427 -2.86 11.26 2.80
C GLU A 427 -1.71 10.33 2.41
N LEU A 428 -0.95 10.65 1.36
CA LEU A 428 0.14 9.81 0.89
C LEU A 428 1.31 9.80 1.90
N PRO A 429 1.82 8.62 2.29
CA PRO A 429 3.05 8.51 3.06
C PRO A 429 4.26 8.94 2.22
N SER A 430 5.39 9.21 2.88
CA SER A 430 6.62 9.68 2.24
C SER A 430 7.12 8.76 1.12
N CYS A 431 6.98 7.45 1.28
CA CYS A 431 7.36 6.45 0.27
C CYS A 431 6.54 6.52 -1.04
N LEU A 432 5.43 7.26 -1.04
CA LEU A 432 4.57 7.50 -2.21
C LEU A 432 4.62 8.97 -2.70
N ARG A 433 5.51 9.81 -2.17
CA ARG A 433 5.66 11.21 -2.63
C ARG A 433 6.88 11.34 -3.53
N LEU A 434 6.78 12.19 -4.56
CA LEU A 434 7.96 12.62 -5.31
C LEU A 434 8.62 13.77 -4.56
N GLY A 435 9.90 13.63 -4.25
CA GLY A 435 10.69 14.74 -3.74
C GLY A 435 10.70 15.88 -4.77
N ALA A 436 10.54 17.12 -4.31
CA ALA A 436 11.22 18.21 -5.01
C ALA A 436 12.69 17.81 -5.11
N SER A 437 13.29 17.94 -6.29
CA SER A 437 14.75 17.88 -6.46
C SER A 437 15.46 18.47 -5.25
N ASP A 438 16.58 17.85 -4.88
CA ASP A 438 17.60 18.21 -3.88
C ASP A 438 18.01 19.70 -3.75
N GLU A 439 17.05 20.62 -3.62
CA GLU A 439 17.22 22.06 -3.39
C GLU A 439 16.42 22.54 -2.17
N LYS A 440 15.70 21.64 -1.48
CA LYS A 440 15.20 21.87 -0.10
C LYS A 440 15.60 20.75 0.88
N LEU A 441 16.71 20.06 0.63
CA LEU A 441 17.41 19.28 1.66
C LEU A 441 18.00 20.15 2.79
N PHE A 442 17.92 21.48 2.66
CA PHE A 442 18.22 22.42 3.75
C PHE A 442 17.24 23.61 3.75
N GLU A 443 15.93 23.38 3.81
CA GLU A 443 15.10 24.37 4.52
C GLU A 443 15.29 24.09 6.00
N LYS A 444 16.29 24.77 6.59
CA LYS A 444 16.78 24.65 7.97
C LYS A 444 16.23 23.41 8.69
N VAL A 445 17.05 22.35 8.76
CA VAL A 445 17.05 21.50 9.96
C VAL A 445 16.91 22.48 11.14
N PRO A 446 15.82 22.45 11.92
CA PRO A 446 15.81 23.17 13.18
C PRO A 446 17.07 22.71 13.88
N GLU A 447 18.00 23.66 14.09
CA GLU A 447 19.33 23.45 14.68
C GLU A 447 19.36 22.16 15.48
N GLN A 448 20.08 21.13 14.99
CA GLN A 448 20.31 19.82 15.62
C GLN A 448 19.17 19.37 16.55
N ILE A 449 18.33 18.36 16.24
CA ILE A 449 17.25 17.87 17.14
C ILE A 449 17.74 17.94 18.60
N THR A 450 17.37 19.02 19.29
CA THR A 450 17.98 19.34 20.58
C THR A 450 17.04 18.93 21.67
N THR A 451 15.77 18.65 21.36
CA THR A 451 14.76 18.20 22.32
C THR A 451 13.93 17.04 21.76
N ILE A 452 13.89 15.91 22.47
CA ILE A 452 12.98 14.79 22.22
C ILE A 452 11.95 14.78 23.34
N THR A 453 10.67 14.81 22.98
CA THR A 453 9.58 14.79 23.97
C THR A 453 9.19 13.35 24.29
N PHE A 454 9.47 12.91 25.52
CA PHE A 454 8.99 11.64 26.05
C PHE A 454 7.54 11.75 26.48
N VAL A 455 6.66 11.01 25.80
CA VAL A 455 5.23 10.96 26.11
C VAL A 455 5.02 10.15 27.38
N THR A 456 5.01 10.82 28.53
CA THR A 456 4.74 10.22 29.83
C THR A 456 4.26 11.26 30.83
N GLY A 457 3.26 10.89 31.64
CA GLY A 457 2.88 11.66 32.83
C GLY A 457 3.67 11.27 34.09
N ASN A 458 4.53 10.26 34.02
CA ASN A 458 5.20 9.69 35.20
C ASN A 458 6.62 10.26 35.35
N LYS A 459 6.80 11.15 36.34
CA LYS A 459 8.10 11.79 36.65
C LYS A 459 9.21 10.78 36.99
N ASN A 460 8.88 9.65 37.61
CA ASN A 460 9.87 8.60 37.92
C ASN A 460 10.35 7.90 36.64
N LYS A 461 9.45 7.69 35.67
CA LYS A 461 9.83 7.16 34.36
C LYS A 461 10.76 8.13 33.61
N LEU A 462 10.46 9.42 33.62
CA LEU A 462 11.33 10.43 33.01
C LEU A 462 12.73 10.42 33.64
N ALA A 463 12.83 10.43 34.97
CA ALA A 463 14.11 10.43 35.67
C ALA A 463 14.95 9.17 35.35
N GLU A 464 14.30 8.02 35.22
CA GLU A 464 14.96 6.76 34.84
C GLU A 464 15.45 6.78 33.40
N VAL A 465 14.64 7.28 32.46
CA VAL A 465 15.00 7.44 31.04
C VAL A 465 16.17 8.40 30.87
N GLN A 466 16.13 9.54 31.56
CA GLN A 466 17.24 10.49 31.59
C GLN A 466 18.51 9.81 32.13
N ARG A 467 18.42 8.99 33.18
CA ARG A 467 19.56 8.22 33.69
C ARG A 467 20.09 7.23 32.64
N LEU A 468 19.23 6.44 31.98
CA LEU A 468 19.61 5.44 30.98
C LEU A 468 20.29 6.06 29.75
N LEU A 469 19.84 7.24 29.33
CA LEU A 469 20.40 7.98 28.20
C LEU A 469 21.68 8.76 28.58
N LEU A 470 21.84 9.18 29.84
CA LEU A 470 23.00 9.94 30.34
C LEU A 470 24.13 9.07 30.92
N THR A 471 23.88 7.80 31.26
CA THR A 471 24.93 6.91 31.75
C THR A 471 25.92 6.57 30.63
N SER A 472 27.14 7.10 30.76
CA SER A 472 28.33 6.63 30.07
C SER A 472 28.51 5.14 30.36
N SER A 473 28.54 4.32 29.32
CA SER A 473 28.93 2.92 29.45
C SER A 473 30.35 2.88 30.03
N GLN A 474 30.49 2.52 31.29
CA GLN A 474 31.78 2.10 31.84
C GLN A 474 32.09 0.71 31.29
N ASN A 475 32.65 0.67 30.08
CA ASN A 475 33.52 -0.41 29.65
C ASN A 475 34.77 0.25 29.07
N GLU A 476 35.89 0.08 29.77
CA GLU A 476 37.18 0.61 29.40
C GLU A 476 37.58 0.12 28.01
N GLY A 477 37.89 1.05 27.10
CA GLY A 477 38.65 0.74 25.88
C GLY A 477 38.00 0.99 24.53
N GLN A 478 37.12 1.99 24.36
CA GLN A 478 36.93 2.70 23.07
C GLN A 478 35.98 3.89 23.26
N GLY A 479 36.48 5.11 23.00
CA GLY A 479 35.72 6.36 22.77
C GLY A 479 34.41 6.57 23.55
N SER A 480 34.49 7.17 24.74
CA SER A 480 33.33 7.68 25.48
C SER A 480 32.62 8.79 24.69
N GLN A 481 31.48 8.49 24.04
CA GLN A 481 30.60 9.50 23.46
C GLN A 481 29.50 9.87 24.46
N THR A 482 29.53 11.10 24.94
CA THR A 482 28.44 11.71 25.72
C THR A 482 27.32 12.09 24.75
N LEU A 483 26.06 11.67 25.00
CA LEU A 483 24.86 12.14 24.27
C LEU A 483 24.52 13.62 24.64
N SER A 484 25.51 14.52 24.66
CA SER A 484 25.34 15.92 25.12
C SER A 484 24.54 16.81 24.16
N GLN A 485 24.00 16.26 23.08
CA GLN A 485 23.30 17.00 22.02
C GLN A 485 21.76 16.93 22.12
N PHE A 486 21.19 16.04 22.94
CA PHE A 486 19.73 15.87 23.08
C PHE A 486 19.24 16.19 24.50
N ILE A 487 18.22 17.03 24.60
CA ILE A 487 17.42 17.32 25.80
C ILE A 487 16.21 16.37 25.77
N ILE A 488 15.96 15.66 26.86
CA ILE A 488 14.77 14.82 26.99
C ILE A 488 13.77 15.55 27.88
N ASP A 489 12.69 16.04 27.28
CA ASP A 489 11.56 16.65 27.97
C ASP A 489 10.40 15.64 28.07
N SER A 490 9.36 15.94 28.85
CA SER A 490 8.16 15.11 28.93
C SER A 490 6.88 15.88 28.69
N ALA A 491 5.97 15.30 27.91
CA ALA A 491 4.61 15.77 27.76
C ALA A 491 3.63 14.69 28.20
N LYS A 492 2.57 15.09 28.92
CA LYS A 492 1.41 14.24 29.19
C LYS A 492 0.34 14.56 28.16
N ILE A 493 0.10 13.62 27.26
CA ILE A 493 -1.01 13.66 26.28
C ILE A 493 -2.00 12.53 26.58
N ASP A 494 -3.26 12.77 26.28
CA ASP A 494 -4.35 11.82 26.51
C ASP A 494 -4.66 11.10 25.20
N LEU A 495 -3.91 10.04 24.94
CA LEU A 495 -4.08 9.21 23.74
C LEU A 495 -5.06 8.07 24.01
N SER A 496 -5.91 7.77 23.03
CA SER A 496 -6.80 6.61 23.06
C SER A 496 -6.02 5.32 23.30
N GLU A 497 -6.51 4.46 24.21
CA GLU A 497 -5.90 3.15 24.45
C GLU A 497 -6.23 2.20 23.29
N LEU A 498 -5.25 1.99 22.42
CA LEU A 498 -5.40 1.17 21.22
C LEU A 498 -5.34 -0.33 21.56
N GLN A 499 -6.12 -1.12 20.82
CA GLN A 499 -6.12 -2.57 20.93
C GLN A 499 -5.41 -3.18 19.72
N GLY A 500 -4.48 -4.10 19.94
CA GLY A 500 -3.72 -4.72 18.86
C GLY A 500 -2.47 -5.43 19.38
N SER A 501 -1.53 -5.69 18.47
CA SER A 501 -0.21 -6.19 18.85
C SER A 501 0.59 -5.08 19.57
N PRO A 502 1.56 -5.40 20.44
CA PRO A 502 2.43 -4.40 21.06
C PRO A 502 3.14 -3.50 20.04
N HIS A 503 3.43 -4.02 18.85
CA HIS A 503 4.09 -3.28 17.77
C HIS A 503 3.16 -2.23 17.16
N ASP A 504 1.93 -2.62 16.81
CA ASP A 504 0.96 -1.73 16.18
C ASP A 504 0.50 -0.63 17.14
N ILE A 505 0.31 -0.99 18.41
CA ILE A 505 -0.02 -0.05 19.48
C ILE A 505 1.10 0.99 19.61
N ALA A 506 2.36 0.56 19.64
CA ALA A 506 3.50 1.47 19.80
C ALA A 506 3.67 2.40 18.59
N ILE A 507 3.49 1.91 17.36
CA ILE A 507 3.56 2.75 16.15
C ILE A 507 2.48 3.82 16.19
N GLU A 508 1.23 3.41 16.38
CA GLU A 508 0.10 4.32 16.26
C GLU A 508 0.05 5.32 17.41
N LYS A 509 0.37 4.91 18.66
CA LYS A 509 0.52 5.84 19.78
C LYS A 509 1.62 6.88 19.51
N CYS A 510 2.77 6.45 18.96
CA CYS A 510 3.87 7.37 18.65
C CYS A 510 3.50 8.34 17.53
N ARG A 511 2.82 7.84 16.50
CA ARG A 511 2.34 8.64 15.37
C ARG A 511 1.31 9.69 15.82
N LEU A 512 0.33 9.29 16.63
CA LEU A 512 -0.67 10.20 17.20
C LEU A 512 -0.01 11.25 18.11
N ALA A 513 0.94 10.84 18.95
CA ALA A 513 1.71 11.76 19.77
C ALA A 513 2.49 12.81 18.95
N ALA A 514 3.17 12.36 17.89
CA ALA A 514 3.93 13.24 17.00
C ALA A 514 2.99 14.25 16.33
N GLN A 515 1.83 13.78 15.88
CA GLN A 515 0.79 14.60 15.25
C GLN A 515 0.15 15.60 16.22
N GLU A 516 -0.02 15.25 17.49
CA GLU A 516 -0.59 16.17 18.48
C GLU A 516 0.43 17.22 18.93
N LEU A 517 1.67 16.82 19.21
CA LEU A 517 2.70 17.69 19.79
C LEU A 517 3.50 18.48 18.75
N GLN A 518 3.39 18.12 17.47
CA GLN A 518 4.11 18.77 16.37
C GLN A 518 5.64 18.84 16.60
N SER A 519 6.21 17.84 17.28
CA SER A 519 7.62 17.79 17.68
C SER A 519 8.18 16.36 17.55
N PRO A 520 9.52 16.17 17.62
CA PRO A 520 10.10 14.85 17.86
C PRO A 520 9.54 14.27 19.16
N VAL A 521 9.06 13.03 19.09
CA VAL A 521 8.47 12.34 20.24
C VAL A 521 9.05 10.95 20.38
N MET A 522 9.09 10.47 21.61
CA MET A 522 9.26 9.07 21.89
C MET A 522 8.20 8.58 22.87
N ILE A 523 7.78 7.34 22.73
CA ILE A 523 6.92 6.65 23.68
C ILE A 523 7.58 5.34 24.12
N GLU A 524 7.07 4.77 25.21
CA GLU A 524 7.54 3.50 25.75
C GLU A 524 6.36 2.65 26.19
N ASP A 525 6.18 1.49 25.56
CA ASP A 525 5.20 0.49 25.96
C ASP A 525 5.92 -0.73 26.54
N THR A 526 5.61 -1.04 27.80
CA THR A 526 6.16 -2.19 28.54
C THR A 526 5.08 -3.23 28.78
N SER A 527 5.40 -4.48 28.43
CA SER A 527 4.50 -5.63 28.45
C SER A 527 5.10 -6.77 29.27
N LEU A 528 4.24 -7.56 29.91
CA LEU A 528 4.57 -8.86 30.48
C LEU A 528 3.68 -9.92 29.81
N CYS A 529 4.32 -10.88 29.17
CA CYS A 529 3.68 -11.85 28.31
C CYS A 529 3.86 -13.25 28.89
N PHE A 530 2.78 -14.01 29.03
CA PHE A 530 2.84 -15.39 29.50
C PHE A 530 2.79 -16.34 28.30
N HIS A 531 3.73 -17.29 28.23
CA HIS A 531 3.78 -18.25 27.12
C HIS A 531 2.51 -19.10 27.06
N ASP A 532 2.00 -19.53 28.22
CA ASP A 532 0.79 -20.37 28.33
C ASP A 532 -0.51 -19.64 27.92
N LEU A 533 -0.47 -18.29 27.87
CA LEU A 533 -1.59 -17.46 27.40
C LEU A 533 -1.33 -16.87 26.02
N ASN A 534 -0.44 -17.47 25.22
CA ASN A 534 -0.06 -16.99 23.90
C ASN A 534 0.35 -15.50 23.89
N GLY A 535 1.06 -15.08 24.94
CA GLY A 535 1.57 -13.71 25.08
C GLY A 535 0.65 -12.73 25.83
N LEU A 536 -0.55 -13.14 26.23
CA LEU A 536 -1.38 -12.35 27.14
C LEU A 536 -0.81 -12.38 28.57
N PRO A 537 -1.07 -11.36 29.41
CA PRO A 537 -1.85 -10.15 29.13
C PRO A 537 -1.12 -9.11 28.25
N GLY A 538 0.19 -9.26 28.06
CA GLY A 538 0.98 -8.48 27.11
C GLY A 538 0.92 -6.97 27.37
N PRO A 539 0.51 -6.13 26.39
CA PRO A 539 0.46 -4.68 26.56
C PRO A 539 -0.60 -4.23 27.58
N TYR A 540 -1.55 -5.12 27.93
CA TYR A 540 -2.61 -4.84 28.88
C TYR A 540 -2.23 -5.17 30.34
N ILE A 541 -0.97 -5.56 30.61
CA ILE A 541 -0.53 -6.02 31.93
C ILE A 541 -0.88 -5.06 33.08
N LYS A 542 -0.83 -3.74 32.83
CA LYS A 542 -1.19 -2.74 33.85
C LYS A 542 -2.63 -2.92 34.33
N TRP A 543 -3.58 -3.10 33.42
CA TRP A 543 -5.00 -3.26 33.75
C TRP A 543 -5.28 -4.56 34.48
N PHE A 544 -4.58 -5.64 34.11
CA PHE A 544 -4.64 -6.89 34.86
C PHE A 544 -4.07 -6.71 36.26
N LEU A 545 -2.89 -6.11 36.40
CA LEU A 545 -2.28 -5.86 37.70
C LEU A 545 -3.19 -5.01 38.61
N ASP A 546 -3.79 -3.94 38.07
CA ASP A 546 -4.70 -3.07 38.82
C ASP A 546 -5.99 -3.80 39.24
N GLY A 547 -6.50 -4.70 38.38
CA GLY A 547 -7.74 -5.41 38.62
C GLY A 547 -7.63 -6.62 39.56
N ILE A 548 -6.57 -7.43 39.44
CA ILE A 548 -6.44 -8.70 40.16
C ILE A 548 -5.20 -8.81 41.05
N GLY A 549 -4.30 -7.82 41.02
CA GLY A 549 -3.09 -7.78 41.82
C GLY A 549 -2.04 -8.84 41.45
N LEU A 550 -0.89 -8.78 42.13
CA LEU A 550 0.24 -9.70 41.91
C LEU A 550 -0.13 -11.17 42.17
N GLU A 551 -0.99 -11.40 43.17
CA GLU A 551 -1.46 -12.74 43.52
C GLU A 551 -2.47 -13.27 42.50
N GLY A 552 -3.33 -12.41 41.95
CA GLY A 552 -4.24 -12.76 40.87
C GLY A 552 -3.48 -13.12 39.59
N LEU A 553 -2.46 -12.36 39.21
CA LEU A 553 -1.59 -12.68 38.07
C LEU A 553 -0.92 -14.05 38.22
N ASN A 554 -0.47 -14.40 39.43
CA ASN A 554 0.03 -15.73 39.73
C ASN A 554 -1.06 -16.81 39.57
N LYS A 555 -2.25 -16.59 40.16
CA LYS A 555 -3.38 -17.53 40.11
C LYS A 555 -3.91 -17.75 38.70
N MET A 556 -3.82 -16.76 37.82
CA MET A 556 -4.23 -16.91 36.42
C MET A 556 -3.55 -18.09 35.74
N LEU A 557 -2.27 -18.32 36.04
CA LEU A 557 -1.50 -19.41 35.44
C LEU A 557 -1.80 -20.79 36.05
N ASP A 558 -2.43 -20.84 37.22
CA ASP A 558 -2.81 -22.09 37.90
C ASP A 558 -3.91 -22.85 37.12
N GLY A 559 -4.74 -22.11 36.36
CA GLY A 559 -5.88 -22.64 35.62
C GLY A 559 -5.56 -23.16 34.21
N PHE A 560 -4.31 -23.06 33.77
CA PHE A 560 -3.85 -23.54 32.45
C PHE A 560 -2.91 -24.74 32.62
N ASN A 561 -1.86 -24.86 31.80
CA ASN A 561 -0.94 -26.00 31.84
C ASN A 561 0.07 -25.92 32.99
N ASN A 562 -0.09 -24.97 33.91
CA ASN A 562 0.90 -24.60 34.93
C ASN A 562 2.27 -24.20 34.37
N ASP A 563 2.34 -23.80 33.09
CA ASP A 563 3.58 -23.26 32.52
C ASP A 563 3.79 -21.83 33.02
N ARG A 564 4.87 -21.65 33.80
CA ARG A 564 5.23 -20.36 34.38
C ARG A 564 6.15 -19.53 33.49
N ARG A 565 6.57 -20.04 32.33
CA ARG A 565 7.44 -19.29 31.43
C ARG A 565 6.75 -18.01 30.97
N ALA A 566 7.50 -16.92 30.99
CA ALA A 566 7.05 -15.61 30.59
C ALA A 566 8.20 -14.82 29.98
N TYR A 567 7.87 -13.76 29.26
CA TYR A 567 8.86 -12.79 28.83
C TYR A 567 8.37 -11.37 29.10
N ALA A 568 9.31 -10.52 29.49
CA ALA A 568 9.11 -9.10 29.60
C ALA A 568 9.56 -8.42 28.30
N GLN A 569 8.82 -7.43 27.81
CA GLN A 569 9.12 -6.72 26.58
C GLN A 569 8.92 -5.22 26.75
N THR A 570 9.87 -4.41 26.27
CA THR A 570 9.69 -2.97 26.09
C THR A 570 9.88 -2.63 24.62
N ILE A 571 8.98 -1.82 24.06
CA ILE A 571 9.14 -1.19 22.76
C ILE A 571 9.25 0.31 23.00
N ILE A 572 10.37 0.90 22.60
CA ILE A 572 10.49 2.34 22.44
C ILE A 572 10.13 2.65 20.99
N ALA A 573 9.21 3.58 20.79
CA ALA A 573 8.86 4.08 19.48
C ALA A 573 9.24 5.55 19.39
N PHE A 574 10.08 5.92 18.43
CA PHE A 574 10.58 7.28 18.21
C PHE A 574 10.12 7.81 16.85
N CYS A 575 9.65 9.04 16.82
CA CYS A 575 9.27 9.76 15.61
C CYS A 575 9.95 11.11 15.61
N ALA A 576 10.65 11.47 14.52
CA ALA A 576 11.36 12.75 14.39
C ALA A 576 10.40 13.97 14.24
N GLY A 577 9.10 13.73 14.14
CA GLY A 577 8.06 14.76 14.01
C GLY A 577 6.91 14.31 13.10
N PRO A 578 5.80 15.07 13.02
CA PRO A 578 4.64 14.70 12.19
C PRO A 578 5.03 14.24 10.78
N GLY A 579 4.50 13.09 10.36
CA GLY A 579 4.74 12.53 9.02
C GLY A 579 6.10 11.84 8.83
N ASN A 580 6.97 11.81 9.83
CA ASN A 580 8.19 11.01 9.82
C ASN A 580 7.89 9.56 10.23
N GLU A 581 8.70 8.63 9.74
CA GLU A 581 8.61 7.21 10.09
C GLU A 581 8.83 7.00 11.60
N VAL A 582 8.08 6.06 12.17
CA VAL A 582 8.24 5.65 13.56
C VAL A 582 9.27 4.52 13.63
N GLN A 583 10.37 4.76 14.33
CA GLN A 583 11.41 3.77 14.54
C GLN A 583 11.21 3.04 15.86
N LEU A 584 11.33 1.71 15.82
CA LEU A 584 11.07 0.86 16.97
C LEU A 584 12.34 0.23 17.51
N PHE A 585 12.50 0.30 18.83
CA PHE A 585 13.60 -0.30 19.56
C PHE A 585 13.03 -1.28 20.58
N LYS A 586 13.06 -2.57 20.22
CA LYS A 586 12.54 -3.65 21.06
C LYS A 586 13.64 -4.23 21.94
N GLY A 587 13.37 -4.31 23.24
CA GLY A 587 14.12 -5.13 24.19
C GLY A 587 13.20 -6.18 24.82
N GLN A 588 13.74 -7.38 25.04
CA GLN A 588 13.01 -8.51 25.60
C GLN A 588 13.91 -9.28 26.57
N THR A 589 13.32 -9.83 27.63
CA THR A 589 14.00 -10.70 28.60
C THR A 589 13.10 -11.91 28.88
N GLU A 590 13.64 -13.11 28.71
CA GLU A 590 12.96 -14.36 29.08
C GLU A 590 13.06 -14.61 30.58
N GLY A 591 12.08 -15.33 31.13
CA GLY A 591 12.03 -15.67 32.54
C GLY A 591 10.80 -16.49 32.89
N LYS A 592 10.40 -16.38 34.15
CA LYS A 592 9.22 -17.07 34.68
C LYS A 592 8.49 -16.25 35.73
N VAL A 593 7.20 -16.53 35.86
CA VAL A 593 6.35 -15.98 36.89
C VAL A 593 6.51 -16.79 38.18
N VAL A 594 6.83 -16.10 39.26
CA VAL A 594 7.03 -16.67 40.61
C VAL A 594 6.12 -15.98 41.62
N ARG A 595 6.02 -16.59 42.82
CA ARG A 595 5.37 -15.94 43.95
C ARG A 595 6.07 -14.60 44.26
N PRO A 596 5.31 -13.56 44.65
CA PRO A 596 5.87 -12.24 44.92
C PRO A 596 7.03 -12.29 45.93
N ARG A 597 8.19 -11.74 45.55
CA ARG A 597 9.35 -11.53 46.42
C ARG A 597 9.91 -10.12 46.24
N GLY A 598 10.64 -9.61 47.24
CA GLY A 598 11.16 -8.24 47.22
C GLY A 598 10.10 -7.16 47.44
N SER A 599 10.39 -5.93 47.00
CA SER A 599 9.51 -4.76 47.19
C SER A 599 8.31 -4.78 46.24
N THR A 600 7.08 -4.72 46.77
CA THR A 600 5.84 -4.74 45.97
C THR A 600 5.37 -3.38 45.45
N ASN A 601 6.19 -2.34 45.61
CA ASN A 601 5.78 -0.95 45.35
C ASN A 601 5.81 -0.56 43.86
N PHE A 602 6.28 -1.42 42.96
CA PHE A 602 6.46 -1.07 41.55
C PHE A 602 6.05 -2.21 40.60
N GLY A 603 4.91 -2.03 39.94
CA GLY A 603 4.47 -2.89 38.84
C GLY A 603 4.45 -4.37 39.19
N TRP A 604 4.85 -5.19 38.21
CA TRP A 604 4.90 -6.65 38.30
C TRP A 604 6.32 -7.20 38.57
N ASP A 605 7.29 -6.33 38.86
CA ASP A 605 8.67 -6.73 39.19
C ASP A 605 8.78 -7.85 40.26
N PRO A 606 7.94 -7.88 41.33
CA PRO A 606 8.05 -8.90 42.38
C PRO A 606 7.75 -10.33 41.93
N ILE A 607 7.09 -10.48 40.78
CA ILE A 607 6.63 -11.78 40.30
C ILE A 607 7.39 -12.25 39.07
N PHE A 608 8.30 -11.46 38.51
CA PHE A 608 9.08 -11.86 37.34
C PHE A 608 10.53 -12.16 37.74
N GLU A 609 10.92 -13.42 37.60
CA GLU A 609 12.30 -13.90 37.75
C GLU A 609 12.89 -14.10 36.34
N PRO A 610 13.78 -13.21 35.85
CA PRO A 610 14.44 -13.40 34.57
C PRO A 610 15.42 -14.58 34.63
N ASP A 611 15.57 -15.30 33.52
CA ASP A 611 16.45 -16.49 33.46
C ASP A 611 17.93 -16.12 33.75
N GLU A 612 18.33 -14.92 33.32
CA GLU A 612 19.67 -14.37 33.52
C GLU A 612 19.86 -13.70 34.90
N GLY A 613 18.84 -13.73 35.77
CA GLY A 613 18.79 -12.98 37.03
C GLY A 613 19.36 -13.67 38.27
N GLY A 614 20.00 -14.83 38.12
CA GLY A 614 20.57 -15.57 39.26
C GLY A 614 19.55 -15.99 40.32
N GLY A 615 18.29 -16.20 39.94
CA GLY A 615 17.21 -16.64 40.84
C GLY A 615 16.51 -15.52 41.64
N LYS A 616 16.90 -14.26 41.39
CA LYS A 616 16.24 -13.07 41.96
C LYS A 616 15.11 -12.59 41.06
N THR A 617 14.06 -12.05 41.65
CA THR A 617 13.06 -11.25 40.93
C THR A 617 13.59 -9.86 40.60
N TYR A 618 12.98 -9.17 39.62
CA TYR A 618 13.35 -7.77 39.34
C TYR A 618 13.22 -6.85 40.57
N ALA A 619 12.35 -7.18 41.53
CA ALA A 619 12.19 -6.41 42.77
C ALA A 619 13.25 -6.70 43.85
N GLU A 620 14.05 -7.76 43.70
CA GLU A 620 15.15 -8.14 44.59
C GLU A 620 16.53 -7.68 44.06
N MET A 621 16.59 -7.23 42.80
CA MET A 621 17.80 -6.72 42.17
C MET A 621 18.05 -5.27 42.56
N ASP A 622 19.31 -4.89 42.66
CA ASP A 622 19.65 -3.47 42.65
C ASP A 622 19.35 -2.85 41.27
N LYS A 623 19.24 -1.53 41.22
CA LYS A 623 18.81 -0.83 40.00
C LYS A 623 19.77 -1.03 38.82
N ASP A 624 21.06 -1.16 39.08
CA ASP A 624 22.07 -1.22 38.02
C ASP A 624 22.21 -2.66 37.51
N GLU A 625 22.13 -3.65 38.40
CA GLU A 625 21.96 -5.08 38.10
C GLU A 625 20.72 -5.32 37.22
N LYS A 626 19.57 -4.76 37.60
CA LYS A 626 18.32 -4.87 36.83
C LYS A 626 18.45 -4.23 35.44
N ASN A 627 18.98 -3.01 35.37
CA ASN A 627 19.07 -2.27 34.12
C ASN A 627 19.96 -2.98 33.08
N ALA A 628 21.03 -3.66 33.51
CA ALA A 628 21.93 -4.38 32.62
C ALA A 628 21.25 -5.53 31.86
N ILE A 629 20.27 -6.20 32.47
CA ILE A 629 19.63 -7.40 31.89
C ILE A 629 18.18 -7.18 31.47
N SER A 630 17.56 -6.08 31.89
CA SER A 630 16.13 -5.84 31.64
C SER A 630 15.81 -5.52 30.18
N HIS A 631 14.65 -5.99 29.76
CA HIS A 631 13.97 -5.65 28.51
C HIS A 631 13.97 -4.14 28.24
N ARG A 632 13.72 -3.32 29.26
CA ARG A 632 13.77 -1.86 29.16
C ARG A 632 15.18 -1.34 28.90
N GLY A 633 16.18 -1.80 29.67
CA GLY A 633 17.59 -1.44 29.45
C GLY A 633 18.09 -1.82 28.05
N ARG A 634 17.73 -3.02 27.56
CA ARG A 634 18.03 -3.49 26.19
C ARG A 634 17.39 -2.61 25.11
N ALA A 635 16.15 -2.17 25.31
CA ALA A 635 15.47 -1.27 24.38
C ALA A 635 16.16 0.11 24.33
N PHE A 636 16.47 0.69 25.49
CA PHE A 636 17.16 1.98 25.59
C PHE A 636 18.60 1.93 25.08
N GLN A 637 19.30 0.80 25.23
CA GLN A 637 20.61 0.62 24.63
C GLN A 637 20.54 0.76 23.10
N LYS A 638 19.60 0.05 22.44
CA LYS A 638 19.40 0.14 21.00
C LYS A 638 19.00 1.55 20.56
N PHE A 639 18.13 2.20 21.33
CA PHE A 639 17.74 3.58 21.04
C PHE A 639 18.90 4.57 21.19
N ARG A 640 19.76 4.38 22.19
CA ARG A 640 20.99 5.17 22.38
C ARG A 640 21.97 4.97 21.24
N GLU A 641 22.22 3.72 20.83
CA GLU A 641 23.07 3.41 19.68
C GLU A 641 22.56 4.08 18.39
N TYR A 642 21.24 4.12 18.22
CA TYR A 642 20.60 4.84 17.12
C TYR A 642 20.86 6.36 17.19
N LEU A 643 20.63 6.99 18.35
CA LEU A 643 20.85 8.43 18.55
C LEU A 643 22.33 8.84 18.47
N SER A 644 23.27 7.95 18.81
CA SER A 644 24.71 8.19 18.68
C SER A 644 25.20 8.13 17.23
N ASN A 645 24.50 7.40 16.36
CA ASN A 645 24.84 7.24 14.95
C ASN A 645 24.07 8.20 14.02
N SER A 646 23.16 9.00 14.59
CA SER A 646 22.31 9.99 13.90
C SER A 646 22.78 11.40 14.20
#